data_AF-A0A925P657-F1
#
_entry.id   AF-A0A925P657-F1
#
_cell.length_a   1.000
_cell.length_b   1.000
_cell.length_c   1.000
_cell.angle_alpha   90.00
_cell.angle_beta   90.00
_cell.angle_gamma   90.00
#
_symmetry.space_group_name_H-M   'P 1'
#
loop_
_entity.id
_entity.type
_entity.pdbx_description
1 polymer ?
#
loop_
_entity_poly.entity_id
_entity_poly.type
_entity_poly.pdbx_seq_one_letter_code
_entity_poly.pdbx_strand_id
1 'polypeptide(L)'
;RKGGWDYVVLQDQSARPFSNRSGVLSDVNRFDAEIRKVGARTLLYQTWPPLSSLGNGPYINETYRLASVATGATLVPVGTGHPAARTAVGDSAMYLSDGSHPSTTGSYFAALTFYRTLTRESTLGLPKPSNVGQTQATAMQNAADSVALAPTVAPIFSLAPGTYAGPQRVILQTPTPRATIHYTTNGDTPTTASASLADGGTVALATTATLKAFAVSAGSTSAITSATYTLTTTNGQTLLGNGVAAPVAIAWPVNPPNLLVTNPGFETGTASPAGTYGGTKAAVTTTLPRTGIYGVSTVGGGGFTRTVSGLTASTTYEALIWTQPGTDVSSANWGINNFTTPAAQLGAVVPTHGLPLAWRRGVQRFTTGATNTSAQLVLHQNSGSASHDDLELMKVPEGYELGLKFRSSAAGRVTALRVWRPAGGPTAYTLTLWDNSGAVLAQASASGLSATGWVEVPLTTARTLAANTPYVVSYGVAEGGAYAATPNGLGSALVAGTLSSEATGNGVTTLARGVFPTTSTAKNFWTDVRFVPFTNPLHSWRAERFSPAVVDNPVLESTVWGDLADPDSDGVSNLLEYALGGAPLAASGTDIPVCALNSDTPPKLTLTFLRARADVTYLVQASSDLAIWEDLVTNPGAVSPTVPVTVTDTPPPDSTKRFLRLRVSQP
;
A
#
# COMPACT_ATOMS: atom_id res chain seq x y z
N ARG A 1 -11.98 -40.58 6.23
CA ARG A 1 -11.92 -39.54 7.28
C ARG A 1 -13.25 -39.58 8.03
N LYS A 2 -13.27 -39.67 9.37
CA LYS A 2 -14.53 -39.58 10.13
C LYS A 2 -14.88 -38.08 10.28
N GLY A 3 -16.09 -37.68 9.89
CA GLY A 3 -16.58 -36.30 10.01
C GLY A 3 -17.25 -36.03 11.37
N GLY A 4 -17.98 -34.91 11.48
CA GLY A 4 -18.76 -34.54 12.67
C GLY A 4 -18.08 -33.53 13.61
N TRP A 5 -16.97 -32.94 13.20
CA TRP A 5 -16.28 -31.88 13.94
C TRP A 5 -16.61 -30.51 13.36
N ASP A 6 -17.00 -29.55 14.20
CA ASP A 6 -17.12 -28.14 13.78
C ASP A 6 -15.75 -27.52 13.50
N TYR A 7 -14.77 -27.87 14.34
CA TYR A 7 -13.40 -27.38 14.28
C TYR A 7 -12.38 -28.48 14.47
N VAL A 8 -11.23 -28.33 13.81
CA VAL A 8 -10.01 -29.11 14.05
C VAL A 8 -8.88 -28.15 14.39
N VAL A 9 -8.27 -28.34 15.56
CA VAL A 9 -7.18 -27.49 16.06
C VAL A 9 -5.85 -28.07 15.60
N LEU A 10 -5.03 -27.24 14.94
CA LEU A 10 -3.66 -27.55 14.58
C LEU A 10 -2.70 -26.74 15.45
N GLN A 11 -1.74 -27.43 16.04
CA GLN A 11 -0.50 -26.87 16.56
C GLN A 11 0.65 -27.76 16.11
N ASP A 12 1.80 -27.15 15.83
CA ASP A 12 3.04 -27.89 15.62
C ASP A 12 3.82 -27.99 16.93
N GLN A 13 4.91 -28.77 16.91
CA GLN A 13 5.87 -28.83 18.00
C GLN A 13 6.40 -27.42 18.31
N SER A 14 6.50 -27.05 19.59
CA SER A 14 6.67 -25.66 20.05
C SER A 14 7.93 -24.94 19.53
N ALA A 15 8.95 -25.66 19.05
CA ALA A 15 10.16 -25.09 18.47
C ALA A 15 10.11 -24.95 16.94
N ARG A 16 9.40 -25.84 16.23
CA ARG A 16 9.32 -25.83 14.75
C ARG A 16 8.87 -24.50 14.15
N PRO A 17 7.92 -23.73 14.73
CA PRO A 17 7.53 -22.45 14.17
C PRO A 17 8.67 -21.44 14.03
N PHE A 18 9.74 -21.53 14.82
CA PHE A 18 10.92 -20.67 14.66
C PHE A 18 12.12 -21.40 14.04
N SER A 19 12.26 -22.71 14.22
CA SER A 19 13.39 -23.49 13.70
C SER A 19 13.15 -24.09 12.30
N ASN A 20 11.90 -24.21 11.86
CA ASN A 20 11.49 -24.76 10.58
C ASN A 20 10.12 -24.20 10.15
N ARG A 21 10.05 -22.88 9.95
CA ARG A 21 8.82 -22.17 9.55
C ARG A 21 8.17 -22.78 8.29
N SER A 22 8.96 -23.03 7.25
CA SER A 22 8.46 -23.55 5.97
C SER A 22 7.79 -24.91 6.12
N GLY A 23 8.35 -25.80 6.96
CA GLY A 23 7.73 -27.07 7.31
C GLY A 23 6.36 -26.89 7.96
N VAL A 24 6.24 -25.97 8.93
CA VAL A 24 4.95 -25.68 9.59
C VAL A 24 3.91 -25.16 8.59
N LEU A 25 4.30 -24.24 7.70
CA LEU A 25 3.38 -23.70 6.69
C LEU A 25 2.89 -24.78 5.72
N SER A 26 3.80 -25.66 5.27
CA SER A 26 3.48 -26.79 4.40
C SER A 26 2.53 -27.79 5.08
N ASP A 27 2.83 -28.17 6.32
CA ASP A 27 2.03 -29.11 7.11
C ASP A 27 0.62 -28.55 7.34
N VAL A 28 0.51 -27.29 7.76
CA VAL A 28 -0.78 -26.62 7.97
C VAL A 28 -1.62 -26.58 6.69
N ASN A 29 -1.05 -26.18 5.55
CA ASN A 29 -1.77 -26.18 4.28
C ASN A 29 -2.30 -27.58 3.91
N ARG A 30 -1.47 -28.61 4.09
CA ARG A 30 -1.84 -30.00 3.80
C ARG A 30 -2.97 -30.48 4.70
N PHE A 31 -2.89 -30.23 6.00
CA PHE A 31 -3.92 -30.66 6.95
C PHE A 31 -5.22 -29.85 6.80
N ASP A 32 -5.15 -28.55 6.55
CA ASP A 32 -6.31 -27.69 6.32
C ASP A 32 -7.15 -28.15 5.11
N ALA A 33 -6.50 -28.50 3.99
CA ALA A 33 -7.18 -29.07 2.83
C ALA A 33 -7.93 -30.39 3.16
N GLU A 34 -7.39 -31.15 4.10
CA GLU A 34 -7.87 -32.46 4.54
C GLU A 34 -9.06 -32.33 5.51
N ILE A 35 -9.00 -31.32 6.38
CA ILE A 35 -10.04 -30.91 7.34
C ILE A 35 -11.27 -30.39 6.58
N ARG A 36 -11.07 -29.54 5.57
CA ARG A 36 -12.18 -28.99 4.76
C ARG A 36 -12.99 -30.06 4.03
N LYS A 37 -12.34 -31.16 3.61
CA LYS A 37 -13.03 -32.28 2.94
C LYS A 37 -14.07 -32.97 3.81
N VAL A 38 -14.04 -32.78 5.14
CA VAL A 38 -15.05 -33.31 6.07
C VAL A 38 -15.99 -32.25 6.64
N GLY A 39 -15.97 -31.03 6.07
CA GLY A 39 -16.83 -29.92 6.47
C GLY A 39 -16.41 -29.21 7.77
N ALA A 40 -15.27 -29.61 8.36
CA ALA A 40 -14.73 -28.99 9.56
C ALA A 40 -13.91 -27.73 9.22
N ARG A 41 -13.73 -26.85 10.22
CA ARG A 41 -12.93 -25.62 10.10
C ARG A 41 -11.60 -25.75 10.82
N THR A 42 -10.53 -25.26 10.22
CA THR A 42 -9.20 -25.27 10.85
C THR A 42 -9.06 -24.11 11.85
N LEU A 43 -8.59 -24.42 13.05
CA LEU A 43 -8.11 -23.47 14.05
C LEU A 43 -6.60 -23.63 14.19
N LEU A 44 -5.86 -22.53 14.20
CA LEU A 44 -4.42 -22.53 14.41
C LEU A 44 -4.12 -22.09 15.84
N TYR A 45 -3.62 -23.01 16.65
CA TYR A 45 -3.23 -22.73 18.01
C TYR A 45 -1.80 -22.18 18.03
N GLN A 46 -1.70 -20.85 18.07
CA GLN A 46 -0.43 -20.15 18.18
C GLN A 46 0.18 -20.39 19.56
N THR A 47 1.22 -21.21 19.63
CA THR A 47 1.90 -21.57 20.88
C THR A 47 2.88 -20.48 21.35
N TRP A 48 3.60 -20.75 22.45
CA TRP A 48 4.58 -19.84 23.07
C TRP A 48 5.96 -20.51 23.18
N PRO A 49 7.05 -19.73 23.36
CA PRO A 49 8.39 -20.27 23.61
C PRO A 49 8.58 -20.71 25.08
N PRO A 50 9.53 -21.61 25.38
CA PRO A 50 9.97 -21.88 26.75
C PRO A 50 10.76 -20.71 27.35
N LEU A 51 10.88 -20.66 28.69
CA LEU A 51 11.59 -19.61 29.44
C LEU A 51 13.03 -19.42 29.00
N SER A 52 13.70 -20.48 28.58
CA SER A 52 15.07 -20.45 28.07
C SER A 52 15.23 -19.76 26.71
N SER A 53 14.13 -19.50 25.98
CA SER A 53 14.18 -18.95 24.62
C SER A 53 13.04 -17.96 24.31
N LEU A 54 12.68 -17.13 25.28
CA LEU A 54 11.60 -16.15 25.16
C LEU A 54 11.73 -15.20 23.97
N GLY A 55 12.95 -14.94 23.50
CA GLY A 55 13.23 -14.17 22.29
C GLY A 55 12.62 -14.75 21.01
N ASN A 56 12.22 -16.03 21.01
CA ASN A 56 11.62 -16.70 19.86
C ASN A 56 10.12 -16.45 19.69
N GLY A 57 9.46 -15.80 20.66
CA GLY A 57 8.02 -15.52 20.61
C GLY A 57 7.55 -14.81 19.32
N PRO A 58 8.21 -13.72 18.86
CA PRO A 58 7.83 -13.06 17.62
C PRO A 58 7.90 -13.96 16.38
N TYR A 59 8.87 -14.87 16.30
CA TYR A 59 9.01 -15.78 15.15
C TYR A 59 7.93 -16.85 15.12
N ILE A 60 7.55 -17.38 16.29
CA ILE A 60 6.40 -18.30 16.44
C ILE A 60 5.11 -17.59 16.02
N ASN A 61 4.92 -16.37 16.51
CA ASN A 61 3.72 -15.60 16.23
C ASN A 61 3.54 -15.33 14.74
N GLU A 62 4.62 -14.91 14.08
CA GLU A 62 4.64 -14.64 12.65
C GLU A 62 4.36 -15.88 11.82
N THR A 63 4.94 -17.04 12.16
CA THR A 63 4.70 -18.30 11.45
C THR A 63 3.24 -18.69 11.45
N TYR A 64 2.58 -18.66 12.62
CA TYR A 64 1.15 -18.97 12.70
C TYR A 64 0.26 -17.91 12.04
N ARG A 65 0.69 -16.63 12.03
CA ARG A 65 0.00 -15.57 11.29
C ARG A 65 0.06 -15.83 9.78
N LEU A 66 1.23 -16.17 9.26
CA LEU A 66 1.41 -16.53 7.85
C LEU A 66 0.60 -17.77 7.49
N ALA A 67 0.56 -18.79 8.35
CA ALA A 67 -0.27 -19.98 8.17
C ALA A 67 -1.77 -19.64 8.11
N SER A 68 -2.22 -18.73 8.98
CA SER A 68 -3.60 -18.24 9.01
C SER A 68 -3.97 -17.47 7.74
N VAL A 69 -3.07 -16.61 7.25
CA VAL A 69 -3.27 -15.88 5.98
C VAL A 69 -3.29 -16.85 4.78
N ALA A 70 -2.38 -17.81 4.73
CA ALA A 70 -2.27 -18.74 3.60
C ALA A 70 -3.49 -19.67 3.47
N THR A 71 -4.07 -20.08 4.60
CA THR A 71 -5.21 -21.00 4.62
C THR A 71 -6.56 -20.30 4.78
N GLY A 72 -6.61 -19.09 5.34
CA GLY A 72 -7.84 -18.52 5.89
C GLY A 72 -8.30 -19.17 7.21
N ALA A 73 -7.48 -20.04 7.82
CA ALA A 73 -7.79 -20.68 9.10
C ALA A 73 -7.83 -19.65 10.23
N THR A 74 -8.72 -19.87 11.19
CA THR A 74 -8.87 -18.95 12.33
C THR A 74 -7.70 -19.11 13.30
N LEU A 75 -6.95 -18.04 13.54
CA LEU A 75 -5.83 -18.01 14.48
C LEU A 75 -6.33 -17.83 15.92
N VAL A 76 -5.88 -18.71 16.81
CA VAL A 76 -6.05 -18.60 18.28
C VAL A 76 -4.75 -18.04 18.87
N PRO A 77 -4.71 -16.75 19.24
CA PRO A 77 -3.47 -15.99 19.44
C PRO A 77 -2.84 -16.16 20.84
N VAL A 78 -2.69 -17.39 21.34
CA VAL A 78 -2.19 -17.63 22.71
C VAL A 78 -0.76 -17.13 22.88
N GLY A 79 0.12 -17.43 21.92
CA GLY A 79 1.51 -16.94 21.89
C GLY A 79 1.64 -15.42 21.89
N THR A 80 0.70 -14.72 21.26
CA THR A 80 0.65 -13.25 21.24
C THR A 80 0.34 -12.67 22.61
N GLY A 81 -0.63 -13.23 23.33
CA GLY A 81 -1.00 -12.75 24.67
C GLY A 81 -0.11 -13.26 25.81
N HIS A 82 0.68 -14.30 25.54
CA HIS A 82 1.48 -15.00 26.53
C HIS A 82 2.49 -14.11 27.29
N PRO A 83 3.22 -13.14 26.67
CA PRO A 83 4.08 -12.21 27.41
C PRO A 83 3.33 -11.37 28.44
N ALA A 84 2.15 -10.84 28.09
CA ALA A 84 1.35 -10.03 29.00
C ALA A 84 0.82 -10.87 30.18
N ALA A 85 0.39 -12.11 29.90
CA ALA A 85 -0.01 -13.06 30.93
C ALA A 85 1.13 -13.34 31.93
N ARG A 86 2.34 -13.61 31.43
CA ARG A 86 3.54 -13.79 32.27
C ARG A 86 3.85 -12.59 33.15
N THR A 87 3.82 -11.37 32.59
CA THR A 87 4.04 -10.15 33.38
C THR A 87 2.99 -10.00 34.49
N ALA A 88 1.76 -10.43 34.25
CA ALA A 88 0.67 -10.25 35.21
C ALA A 88 0.72 -11.22 36.40
N VAL A 89 1.23 -12.45 36.24
CA VAL A 89 1.21 -13.47 37.31
C VAL A 89 2.58 -14.05 37.68
N GLY A 90 3.62 -13.74 36.91
CA GLY A 90 4.97 -14.29 37.07
C GLY A 90 5.18 -15.64 36.39
N ASP A 91 6.45 -15.95 36.11
CA ASP A 91 6.86 -17.12 35.33
C ASP A 91 6.54 -18.45 36.03
N SER A 92 6.76 -18.53 37.34
CA SER A 92 6.45 -19.71 38.15
C SER A 92 4.95 -20.03 38.21
N ALA A 93 4.11 -19.03 37.96
CA ALA A 93 2.66 -19.24 37.84
C ALA A 93 2.27 -19.67 36.43
N MET A 94 3.02 -19.33 35.37
CA MET A 94 2.68 -19.68 33.98
C MET A 94 3.21 -21.04 33.53
N TYR A 95 4.35 -21.48 34.06
CA TYR A 95 5.03 -22.72 33.65
C TYR A 95 5.07 -23.78 34.75
N LEU A 96 5.22 -25.04 34.34
CA LEU A 96 5.73 -26.08 35.23
C LEU A 96 7.22 -25.85 35.54
N SER A 97 7.77 -26.65 36.46
CA SER A 97 9.18 -26.56 36.86
C SER A 97 10.18 -26.79 35.72
N ASP A 98 9.74 -27.32 34.59
CA ASP A 98 10.56 -27.49 33.37
C ASP A 98 10.71 -26.21 32.54
N GLY A 99 10.04 -25.12 32.92
CA GLY A 99 10.09 -23.83 32.24
C GLY A 99 9.58 -23.85 30.80
N SER A 100 8.86 -24.89 30.38
CA SER A 100 8.45 -25.12 28.99
C SER A 100 6.95 -25.41 28.89
N HIS A 101 6.46 -26.36 29.67
CA HIS A 101 5.05 -26.73 29.67
C HIS A 101 4.23 -25.79 30.54
N PRO A 102 2.97 -25.51 30.17
CA PRO A 102 2.13 -24.61 30.95
C PRO A 102 1.76 -25.24 32.29
N SER A 103 1.73 -24.43 33.34
CA SER A 103 1.08 -24.78 34.59
C SER A 103 -0.45 -24.88 34.40
N THR A 104 -1.20 -25.15 35.47
CA THR A 104 -2.66 -25.03 35.41
C THR A 104 -3.13 -23.60 35.11
N THR A 105 -2.44 -22.57 35.62
CA THR A 105 -2.75 -21.16 35.28
C THR A 105 -2.41 -20.84 33.83
N GLY A 106 -1.29 -21.35 33.30
CA GLY A 106 -0.92 -21.18 31.89
C GLY A 106 -1.90 -21.89 30.94
N SER A 107 -2.35 -23.10 31.32
CA SER A 107 -3.37 -23.85 30.59
C SER A 107 -4.73 -23.16 30.64
N TYR A 108 -5.07 -22.56 31.79
CA TYR A 108 -6.27 -21.75 31.94
C TYR A 108 -6.24 -20.53 31.00
N PHE A 109 -5.12 -19.80 30.91
CA PHE A 109 -4.96 -18.70 29.95
C PHE A 109 -5.14 -19.13 28.49
N ALA A 110 -4.57 -20.28 28.10
CA ALA A 110 -4.77 -20.82 26.76
C ALA A 110 -6.26 -21.12 26.51
N ALA A 111 -6.94 -21.79 27.45
CA ALA A 111 -8.36 -22.10 27.36
C ALA A 111 -9.23 -20.84 27.25
N LEU A 112 -8.93 -19.79 28.02
CA LEU A 112 -9.61 -18.49 27.93
C LEU A 112 -9.40 -17.83 26.56
N THR A 113 -8.20 -17.94 25.99
CA THR A 113 -7.92 -17.39 24.64
C THR A 113 -8.68 -18.18 23.55
N PHE A 114 -8.82 -19.49 23.70
CA PHE A 114 -9.69 -20.31 22.84
C PHE A 114 -11.15 -19.90 22.98
N TYR A 115 -11.66 -19.79 24.21
CA TYR A 115 -13.03 -19.32 24.48
C TYR A 115 -13.26 -17.98 23.80
N ARG A 116 -12.40 -17.00 24.09
CA ARG A 116 -12.44 -15.66 23.52
C ARG A 116 -12.41 -15.67 21.99
N THR A 117 -11.63 -16.55 21.37
CA THR A 117 -11.55 -16.68 19.91
C THR A 117 -12.80 -17.30 19.29
N LEU A 118 -13.37 -18.31 19.94
CA LEU A 118 -14.49 -19.09 19.42
C LEU A 118 -15.84 -18.41 19.68
N THR A 119 -16.05 -17.91 20.89
CA THR A 119 -17.31 -17.31 21.33
C THR A 119 -17.35 -15.82 21.10
N ARG A 120 -16.17 -15.16 21.08
CA ARG A 120 -16.03 -13.70 21.08
C ARG A 120 -16.77 -13.03 22.24
N GLU A 121 -16.96 -13.74 23.34
CA GLU A 121 -17.47 -13.17 24.60
C GLU A 121 -16.30 -12.77 25.51
N SER A 122 -16.55 -11.91 26.50
CA SER A 122 -15.56 -11.58 27.52
C SER A 122 -15.27 -12.80 28.38
N THR A 123 -14.01 -12.92 28.81
CA THR A 123 -13.56 -13.99 29.70
C THR A 123 -13.70 -13.63 31.18
N LEU A 124 -13.99 -12.36 31.49
CA LEU A 124 -14.18 -11.89 32.86
C LEU A 124 -15.35 -12.61 33.55
N GLY A 125 -15.07 -13.18 34.72
CA GLY A 125 -16.08 -13.89 35.52
C GLY A 125 -16.31 -15.36 35.13
N LEU A 126 -15.60 -15.88 34.12
CA LEU A 126 -15.66 -17.30 33.80
C LEU A 126 -15.15 -18.19 34.95
N PRO A 127 -15.62 -19.46 35.05
CA PRO A 127 -15.15 -20.40 36.05
C PRO A 127 -13.64 -20.64 35.95
N LYS A 128 -12.98 -20.67 37.11
CA LYS A 128 -11.54 -20.98 37.23
C LYS A 128 -11.31 -22.38 37.79
N PRO A 129 -10.19 -23.05 37.45
CA PRO A 129 -9.77 -24.25 38.15
C PRO A 129 -9.58 -24.02 39.66
N SER A 130 -9.81 -25.06 40.47
CA SER A 130 -9.75 -24.96 41.93
C SER A 130 -8.37 -24.54 42.45
N ASN A 131 -7.30 -24.91 41.74
CA ASN A 131 -5.91 -24.61 42.08
C ASN A 131 -5.37 -23.29 41.46
N VAL A 132 -6.20 -22.50 40.78
CA VAL A 132 -5.84 -21.16 40.30
C VAL A 132 -6.42 -20.14 41.28
N GLY A 133 -5.59 -19.27 41.86
CA GLY A 133 -6.05 -18.23 42.79
C GLY A 133 -6.97 -17.20 42.10
N GLN A 134 -7.87 -16.56 42.84
CA GLN A 134 -8.82 -15.60 42.23
C GLN A 134 -8.10 -14.43 41.53
N THR A 135 -7.04 -13.88 42.15
CA THR A 135 -6.24 -12.81 41.55
C THR A 135 -5.56 -13.25 40.25
N GLN A 136 -5.01 -14.47 40.23
CA GLN A 136 -4.40 -15.04 39.01
C GLN A 136 -5.46 -15.27 37.93
N ALA A 137 -6.64 -15.76 38.31
CA ALA A 137 -7.73 -15.98 37.36
C ALA A 137 -8.19 -14.67 36.72
N THR A 138 -8.44 -13.62 37.51
CA THR A 138 -8.79 -12.30 36.98
C THR A 138 -7.70 -11.74 36.08
N ALA A 139 -6.42 -11.93 36.43
CA ALA A 139 -5.29 -11.52 35.60
C ALA A 139 -5.26 -12.27 34.25
N MET A 140 -5.51 -13.58 34.23
CA MET A 140 -5.55 -14.37 32.99
C MET A 140 -6.76 -14.03 32.12
N GLN A 141 -7.92 -13.73 32.72
CA GLN A 141 -9.10 -13.26 32.00
C GLN A 141 -8.85 -11.89 31.36
N ASN A 142 -8.32 -10.93 32.11
CA ASN A 142 -7.92 -9.64 31.55
C ASN A 142 -6.86 -9.79 30.44
N ALA A 143 -5.86 -10.64 30.65
CA ALA A 143 -4.84 -10.90 29.64
C ALA A 143 -5.47 -11.48 28.36
N ALA A 144 -6.34 -12.49 28.47
CA ALA A 144 -7.03 -13.11 27.35
C ALA A 144 -7.95 -12.14 26.60
N ASP A 145 -8.69 -11.29 27.33
CA ASP A 145 -9.57 -10.27 26.75
C ASP A 145 -8.79 -9.16 26.03
N SER A 146 -7.58 -8.86 26.50
CA SER A 146 -6.68 -7.89 25.88
C SER A 146 -5.96 -8.41 24.63
N VAL A 147 -5.99 -9.73 24.38
CA VAL A 147 -5.41 -10.30 23.16
C VAL A 147 -6.31 -9.91 21.99
N ALA A 148 -5.77 -9.10 21.08
CA ALA A 148 -6.48 -8.63 19.90
C ALA A 148 -6.94 -9.82 19.04
N LEU A 149 -8.24 -10.11 19.10
CA LEU A 149 -8.95 -10.87 18.08
C LEU A 149 -8.91 -10.09 16.76
N ALA A 150 -8.77 -10.78 15.62
CA ALA A 150 -8.93 -10.12 14.32
C ALA A 150 -10.26 -9.35 14.32
N PRO A 151 -10.23 -8.01 14.18
CA PRO A 151 -11.43 -7.21 14.31
C PRO A 151 -12.41 -7.57 13.19
N THR A 152 -13.71 -7.56 13.49
CA THR A 152 -14.73 -7.61 12.45
C THR A 152 -14.46 -6.44 11.50
N VAL A 153 -14.23 -6.74 10.22
CA VAL A 153 -13.80 -5.75 9.25
C VAL A 153 -15.02 -4.96 8.79
N ALA A 154 -14.87 -3.64 8.73
CA ALA A 154 -15.95 -2.74 8.37
C ALA A 154 -16.47 -3.03 6.96
N PRO A 155 -17.79 -2.88 6.71
CA PRO A 155 -18.35 -3.02 5.38
C PRO A 155 -17.70 -2.01 4.42
N ILE A 156 -17.36 -2.45 3.22
CA ILE A 156 -16.97 -1.61 2.09
C ILE A 156 -18.24 -1.35 1.28
N PHE A 157 -18.39 -0.12 0.79
CA PHE A 157 -19.50 0.28 -0.07
C PHE A 157 -19.06 0.23 -1.52
N SER A 158 -19.91 -0.32 -2.39
CA SER A 158 -19.60 -0.41 -3.83
C SER A 158 -19.53 0.94 -4.54
N LEU A 159 -20.08 2.00 -3.94
CA LEU A 159 -20.06 3.37 -4.43
C LEU A 159 -19.34 4.27 -3.42
N ALA A 160 -18.38 5.08 -3.90
CA ALA A 160 -17.68 6.06 -3.08
C ALA A 160 -18.65 7.16 -2.57
N PRO A 161 -18.41 7.80 -1.41
CA PRO A 161 -19.18 8.97 -0.99
C PRO A 161 -19.03 10.10 -2.01
N GLY A 162 -20.10 10.87 -2.25
CA GLY A 162 -20.08 11.94 -3.24
C GLY A 162 -21.45 12.40 -3.69
N THR A 163 -21.47 13.34 -4.62
CA THR A 163 -22.71 13.84 -5.22
C THR A 163 -23.06 13.00 -6.44
N TYR A 164 -24.29 12.49 -6.49
CA TYR A 164 -24.78 11.68 -7.60
C TYR A 164 -26.08 12.28 -8.15
N ALA A 165 -26.28 12.18 -9.46
CA ALA A 165 -27.53 12.58 -10.09
C ALA A 165 -28.58 11.47 -9.91
N GLY A 166 -29.66 11.77 -9.20
CA GLY A 166 -30.78 10.86 -8.96
C GLY A 166 -30.47 9.66 -8.03
N PRO A 167 -31.47 8.76 -7.82
CA PRO A 167 -31.38 7.63 -6.90
C PRO A 167 -30.19 6.68 -7.15
N GLN A 168 -29.57 6.16 -6.08
CA GLN A 168 -28.43 5.24 -6.13
C GLN A 168 -28.73 3.88 -5.46
N ARG A 169 -27.96 2.85 -5.82
CA ARG A 169 -27.96 1.53 -5.16
C ARG A 169 -26.54 1.19 -4.72
N VAL A 170 -26.35 0.98 -3.42
CA VAL A 170 -25.03 0.71 -2.81
C VAL A 170 -25.00 -0.75 -2.32
N ILE A 171 -24.03 -1.53 -2.76
CA ILE A 171 -23.78 -2.89 -2.25
C ILE A 171 -22.82 -2.78 -1.06
N LEU A 172 -23.13 -3.48 0.02
CA LEU A 172 -22.31 -3.52 1.24
C LEU A 172 -21.65 -4.90 1.33
N GLN A 173 -20.31 -4.91 1.38
CA GLN A 173 -19.53 -6.14 1.46
C GLN A 173 -18.54 -6.10 2.62
N THR A 174 -18.32 -7.20 3.32
CA THR A 174 -17.25 -7.32 4.32
C THR A 174 -16.46 -8.60 4.09
N PRO A 175 -15.12 -8.56 4.23
CA PRO A 175 -14.32 -9.78 4.18
C PRO A 175 -14.53 -10.66 5.43
N THR A 176 -15.37 -10.23 6.40
CA THR A 176 -15.68 -11.01 7.60
C THR A 176 -16.75 -12.07 7.31
N PRO A 177 -16.42 -13.38 7.34
CA PRO A 177 -17.38 -14.42 7.01
C PRO A 177 -18.60 -14.43 7.94
N ARG A 178 -19.79 -14.66 7.37
CA ARG A 178 -21.08 -14.79 8.07
C ARG A 178 -21.45 -13.56 8.91
N ALA A 179 -20.91 -12.39 8.58
CA ALA A 179 -21.29 -11.14 9.23
C ALA A 179 -22.69 -10.68 8.79
N THR A 180 -23.46 -10.16 9.75
CA THR A 180 -24.67 -9.39 9.49
C THR A 180 -24.29 -7.91 9.46
N ILE A 181 -24.64 -7.21 8.39
CA ILE A 181 -24.32 -5.78 8.25
C ILE A 181 -25.54 -4.97 8.67
N HIS A 182 -25.39 -4.16 9.71
CA HIS A 182 -26.42 -3.24 10.20
C HIS A 182 -26.14 -1.84 9.69
N TYR A 183 -27.17 -1.13 9.24
CA TYR A 183 -27.01 0.16 8.59
C TYR A 183 -28.16 1.15 8.87
N THR A 184 -27.85 2.42 8.64
CA THR A 184 -28.77 3.57 8.66
C THR A 184 -28.49 4.44 7.43
N THR A 185 -29.50 5.11 6.88
CA THR A 185 -29.36 6.00 5.70
C THR A 185 -29.53 7.47 6.04
N ASN A 186 -29.92 7.79 7.27
CA ASN A 186 -30.16 9.15 7.75
C ASN A 186 -28.94 9.78 8.46
N GLY A 187 -27.83 9.04 8.57
CA GLY A 187 -26.62 9.49 9.24
C GLY A 187 -26.55 9.18 10.74
N ASP A 188 -27.58 8.55 11.32
CA ASP A 188 -27.53 8.08 12.71
C ASP A 188 -26.50 6.96 12.86
N THR A 189 -25.91 6.82 14.04
CA THR A 189 -25.03 5.70 14.34
C THR A 189 -25.85 4.40 14.32
N PRO A 190 -25.59 3.45 13.40
CA PRO A 190 -26.32 2.19 13.35
C PRO A 190 -26.05 1.37 14.61
N THR A 191 -27.09 0.68 15.09
CA THR A 191 -27.03 -0.27 16.19
C THR A 191 -27.48 -1.66 15.70
N THR A 192 -27.37 -2.68 16.55
CA THR A 192 -27.90 -4.03 16.22
C THR A 192 -29.42 -4.07 16.06
N ALA A 193 -30.14 -3.01 16.46
CA ALA A 193 -31.57 -2.84 16.20
C ALA A 193 -31.87 -2.12 14.87
N SER A 194 -30.86 -1.53 14.22
CA SER A 194 -31.01 -0.91 12.90
C SER A 194 -31.24 -1.95 11.80
N ALA A 195 -31.75 -1.50 10.64
CA ALA A 195 -31.97 -2.33 9.47
C ALA A 195 -30.70 -3.12 9.12
N SER A 196 -30.86 -4.39 8.74
CA SER A 196 -29.74 -5.28 8.48
C SER A 196 -29.87 -6.03 7.16
N LEU A 197 -28.72 -6.46 6.64
CA LEU A 197 -28.60 -7.29 5.45
C LEU A 197 -27.46 -8.30 5.61
N ALA A 198 -27.55 -9.40 4.86
CA ALA A 198 -26.44 -10.33 4.72
C ALA A 198 -25.33 -9.70 3.85
N ASP A 199 -24.09 -10.18 4.02
CA ASP A 199 -22.96 -9.78 3.19
C ASP A 199 -23.28 -9.85 1.68
N GLY A 200 -22.97 -8.79 0.94
CA GLY A 200 -23.33 -8.62 -0.48
C GLY A 200 -24.73 -8.06 -0.73
N GLY A 201 -25.50 -7.72 0.32
CA GLY A 201 -26.82 -7.09 0.20
C GLY A 201 -26.76 -5.63 -0.30
N THR A 202 -27.87 -5.14 -0.86
CA THR A 202 -27.98 -3.81 -1.48
C THR A 202 -28.88 -2.86 -0.70
N VAL A 203 -28.45 -1.61 -0.53
CA VAL A 203 -29.22 -0.49 0.04
C VAL A 203 -29.56 0.52 -1.05
N ALA A 204 -30.85 0.84 -1.19
CA ALA A 204 -31.32 1.86 -2.14
C ALA A 204 -31.42 3.24 -1.48
N LEU A 205 -30.85 4.25 -2.13
CA LEU A 205 -30.86 5.65 -1.68
C LEU A 205 -31.65 6.48 -2.69
N ALA A 206 -32.87 6.89 -2.35
CA ALA A 206 -33.75 7.66 -3.25
C ALA A 206 -33.52 9.18 -3.17
N THR A 207 -32.96 9.67 -2.07
CA THR A 207 -32.63 11.08 -1.81
C THR A 207 -31.26 11.18 -1.14
N THR A 208 -30.73 12.40 -0.97
CA THR A 208 -29.50 12.61 -0.19
C THR A 208 -29.57 11.89 1.14
N ALA A 209 -28.55 11.07 1.41
CA ALA A 209 -28.53 10.13 2.52
C ALA A 209 -27.11 9.99 3.04
N THR A 210 -26.96 9.81 4.35
CA THR A 210 -25.69 9.39 4.93
C THR A 210 -25.83 7.93 5.33
N LEU A 211 -25.26 7.05 4.52
CA LEU A 211 -25.22 5.63 4.79
C LEU A 211 -24.12 5.36 5.81
N LYS A 212 -24.49 4.86 6.97
CA LYS A 212 -23.55 4.31 7.95
C LYS A 212 -23.83 2.83 8.10
N ALA A 213 -22.79 2.02 8.12
CA ALA A 213 -22.95 0.59 8.34
C ALA A 213 -21.78 0.00 9.13
N PHE A 214 -22.07 -1.03 9.91
CA PHE A 214 -21.06 -1.85 10.56
C PHE A 214 -21.44 -3.32 10.44
N ALA A 215 -20.43 -4.17 10.42
CA ALA A 215 -20.59 -5.60 10.40
C ALA A 215 -20.59 -6.13 11.84
N VAL A 216 -21.50 -7.06 12.10
CA VAL A 216 -21.56 -7.83 13.34
C VAL A 216 -21.32 -9.28 12.99
N SER A 217 -20.28 -9.87 13.57
CA SER A 217 -20.04 -11.30 13.45
C SER A 217 -19.69 -11.84 14.83
N ALA A 218 -20.51 -12.80 15.30
CA ALA A 218 -20.37 -13.44 16.61
C ALA A 218 -20.11 -12.42 17.73
N GLY A 219 -21.00 -11.45 17.96
CA GLY A 219 -20.86 -10.49 19.08
C GLY A 219 -19.76 -9.43 18.94
N SER A 220 -18.85 -9.53 17.96
CA SER A 220 -17.88 -8.49 17.63
C SER A 220 -18.44 -7.54 16.57
N THR A 221 -18.22 -6.24 16.77
CA THR A 221 -18.65 -5.17 15.85
C THR A 221 -17.45 -4.59 15.12
N SER A 222 -17.58 -4.32 13.83
CA SER A 222 -16.58 -3.52 13.12
C SER A 222 -16.65 -2.05 13.49
N ALA A 223 -15.65 -1.28 13.05
CA ALA A 223 -15.82 0.16 12.89
C ALA A 223 -17.00 0.45 11.94
N ILE A 224 -17.63 1.61 12.11
CA ILE A 224 -18.70 2.07 11.22
C ILE A 224 -18.06 2.68 9.97
N THR A 225 -18.38 2.12 8.82
CA THR A 225 -18.15 2.79 7.53
C THR A 225 -19.25 3.80 7.33
N SER A 226 -18.89 5.05 7.05
CA SER A 226 -19.82 6.15 6.82
C SER A 226 -19.55 6.76 5.45
N ALA A 227 -20.59 6.93 4.65
CA ALA A 227 -20.53 7.62 3.38
C ALA A 227 -21.77 8.50 3.21
N THR A 228 -21.55 9.78 2.90
CA THR A 228 -22.62 10.69 2.53
C THR A 228 -22.76 10.71 1.02
N TYR A 229 -23.98 10.42 0.56
CA TYR A 229 -24.40 10.47 -0.83
C TYR A 229 -25.32 11.67 -0.98
N THR A 230 -24.84 12.72 -1.63
CA THR A 230 -25.67 13.90 -1.93
C THR A 230 -26.36 13.65 -3.26
N LEU A 231 -27.65 13.34 -3.23
CA LEU A 231 -28.41 13.09 -4.45
C LEU A 231 -29.03 14.41 -4.90
N THR A 232 -28.45 15.01 -5.92
CA THR A 232 -28.97 16.25 -6.49
C THR A 232 -30.12 15.92 -7.43
N THR A 233 -31.29 16.43 -7.08
CA THR A 233 -32.30 16.74 -8.10
C THR A 233 -31.90 18.07 -8.70
N THR A 234 -31.55 18.07 -9.98
CA THR A 234 -31.12 19.29 -10.68
C THR A 234 -32.19 20.37 -10.54
N ASN A 235 -31.85 21.48 -9.85
CA ASN A 235 -32.53 22.77 -9.96
C ASN A 235 -31.58 23.92 -9.53
N GLY A 236 -31.02 24.61 -10.53
CA GLY A 236 -30.74 26.06 -10.58
C GLY A 236 -29.89 26.81 -9.52
N GLN A 237 -28.70 27.24 -9.97
CA GLN A 237 -28.05 28.58 -9.80
C GLN A 237 -27.64 29.18 -8.42
N THR A 238 -26.39 29.67 -8.29
CA THR A 238 -25.96 31.11 -8.28
C THR A 238 -24.51 31.28 -7.76
N LEU A 239 -23.71 32.10 -8.45
CA LEU A 239 -22.36 32.61 -8.10
C LEU A 239 -22.47 34.14 -8.00
N LEU A 240 -21.82 34.83 -7.03
CA LEU A 240 -21.27 36.20 -7.17
C LEU A 240 -20.43 36.62 -5.93
N GLY A 241 -19.29 37.29 -6.14
CA GLY A 241 -18.63 38.17 -5.15
C GLY A 241 -17.11 38.40 -5.36
N ASN A 242 -16.68 39.65 -5.53
CA ASN A 242 -15.44 40.12 -6.19
C ASN A 242 -14.56 41.05 -5.28
N GLY A 243 -13.27 41.24 -5.62
CA GLY A 243 -12.36 42.35 -5.18
C GLY A 243 -11.24 41.91 -4.21
N VAL A 244 -9.95 42.29 -4.29
CA VAL A 244 -9.21 43.44 -4.87
C VAL A 244 -7.74 43.03 -5.20
N ALA A 245 -7.07 43.83 -6.04
CA ALA A 245 -5.86 43.63 -6.85
C ALA A 245 -4.45 43.53 -6.18
N ALA A 246 -3.52 42.81 -6.84
CA ALA A 246 -2.16 43.23 -7.27
C ALA A 246 -1.47 42.09 -8.07
N PRO A 247 -0.53 42.38 -9.00
CA PRO A 247 -0.19 41.49 -10.11
C PRO A 247 0.88 40.46 -9.74
N VAL A 248 0.61 39.18 -9.97
CA VAL A 248 1.66 38.16 -10.12
C VAL A 248 1.79 37.86 -11.61
N ALA A 249 2.92 38.25 -12.18
CA ALA A 249 3.37 37.73 -13.45
C ALA A 249 3.60 36.21 -13.29
N ILE A 250 2.64 35.40 -13.72
CA ILE A 250 2.89 33.99 -14.00
C ILE A 250 3.38 33.94 -15.45
N ALA A 251 4.70 33.96 -15.61
CA ALA A 251 5.32 33.43 -16.80
C ALA A 251 5.02 31.93 -16.83
N TRP A 252 4.07 31.53 -17.69
CA TRP A 252 3.79 30.12 -17.93
C TRP A 252 4.97 29.51 -18.69
N PRO A 253 5.58 28.42 -18.22
CA PRO A 253 6.51 27.67 -19.04
C PRO A 253 5.74 27.10 -20.23
N VAL A 254 6.32 27.33 -21.40
CA VAL A 254 5.95 26.81 -22.71
C VAL A 254 5.71 25.29 -22.63
N ASN A 255 4.49 24.87 -23.00
CA ASN A 255 3.98 23.51 -23.20
C ASN A 255 3.93 22.51 -22.00
N PRO A 256 2.83 22.47 -21.23
CA PRO A 256 2.50 21.34 -20.35
C PRO A 256 1.76 20.20 -21.11
N PRO A 257 1.89 18.93 -20.68
CA PRO A 257 1.25 17.74 -21.28
C PRO A 257 -0.29 17.69 -21.17
N ASN A 258 -0.91 18.72 -20.58
CA ASN A 258 -2.36 18.82 -20.29
C ASN A 258 -3.11 19.80 -21.20
N LEU A 259 -2.44 20.31 -22.24
CA LEU A 259 -2.96 21.28 -23.18
C LEU A 259 -3.60 20.56 -24.37
N LEU A 260 -4.93 20.43 -24.35
CA LEU A 260 -5.66 19.67 -25.38
C LEU A 260 -5.86 20.48 -26.66
N VAL A 261 -5.94 21.81 -26.53
CA VAL A 261 -6.03 22.73 -27.66
C VAL A 261 -5.19 23.96 -27.37
N THR A 262 -4.14 24.16 -28.15
CA THR A 262 -3.65 25.50 -28.48
C THR A 262 -4.28 25.90 -29.80
N ASN A 263 -4.98 27.02 -29.81
CA ASN A 263 -5.32 27.67 -31.07
C ASN A 263 -4.77 29.09 -31.06
N PRO A 264 -3.45 29.26 -31.29
CA PRO A 264 -2.97 30.54 -31.80
C PRO A 264 -3.58 30.83 -33.18
N GLY A 265 -4.29 29.88 -33.79
CA GLY A 265 -4.82 29.88 -35.16
C GLY A 265 -5.93 30.88 -35.47
N PHE A 266 -5.92 32.08 -34.91
CA PHE A 266 -6.20 33.19 -35.80
C PHE A 266 -5.00 33.42 -36.74
N GLU A 267 -3.77 33.24 -36.25
CA GLU A 267 -2.50 33.52 -36.95
C GLU A 267 -2.21 32.73 -38.24
N THR A 268 -2.95 31.66 -38.50
CA THR A 268 -2.71 30.79 -39.65
C THR A 268 -3.67 31.06 -40.81
N GLY A 269 -4.58 32.04 -40.68
CA GLY A 269 -5.54 32.41 -41.74
C GLY A 269 -6.62 31.36 -42.04
N THR A 270 -6.72 30.29 -41.24
CA THR A 270 -7.62 29.15 -41.47
C THR A 270 -8.97 29.26 -40.74
N ALA A 271 -9.19 30.32 -39.99
CA ALA A 271 -10.46 30.53 -39.28
C ALA A 271 -11.60 30.83 -40.27
N SER A 272 -12.37 29.81 -40.63
CA SER A 272 -13.69 30.04 -41.23
C SER A 272 -14.69 30.38 -40.12
N PRO A 273 -15.56 31.40 -40.28
CA PRO A 273 -16.66 31.65 -39.34
C PRO A 273 -17.51 30.38 -39.23
N ALA A 274 -17.36 29.65 -38.13
CA ALA A 274 -18.19 28.49 -37.87
C ALA A 274 -19.56 28.97 -37.39
N GLY A 275 -20.57 28.86 -38.27
CA GLY A 275 -21.97 29.23 -37.99
C GLY A 275 -22.47 28.58 -36.69
N THR A 276 -23.31 29.20 -35.88
CA THR A 276 -24.70 29.55 -36.23
C THR A 276 -25.25 30.63 -35.30
N TYR A 277 -25.20 31.89 -35.72
CA TYR A 277 -26.11 32.99 -35.35
C TYR A 277 -26.23 33.86 -36.62
N GLY A 278 -27.44 34.13 -37.11
CA GLY A 278 -27.70 34.51 -38.51
C GLY A 278 -26.84 35.65 -39.12
N GLY A 279 -26.31 35.39 -40.32
CA GLY A 279 -25.64 36.37 -41.19
C GLY A 279 -24.11 36.49 -41.02
N THR A 280 -23.44 37.10 -42.00
CA THR A 280 -21.98 37.37 -42.10
C THR A 280 -21.49 38.35 -41.02
N LYS A 281 -21.68 38.01 -39.75
CA LYS A 281 -21.51 38.91 -38.60
C LYS A 281 -20.31 38.54 -37.71
N ALA A 282 -19.49 37.60 -38.15
CA ALA A 282 -18.15 37.32 -37.63
C ALA A 282 -17.17 37.18 -38.81
N ALA A 283 -16.00 37.79 -38.71
CA ALA A 283 -14.99 37.81 -39.77
C ALA A 283 -13.58 37.74 -39.19
N VAL A 284 -12.68 37.09 -39.93
CA VAL A 284 -11.24 37.19 -39.65
C VAL A 284 -10.78 38.60 -40.00
N THR A 285 -10.06 39.23 -39.07
CA THR A 285 -9.50 40.58 -39.21
C THR A 285 -7.98 40.52 -39.14
N THR A 286 -7.30 41.38 -39.87
CA THR A 286 -5.85 41.64 -39.72
C THR A 286 -5.56 42.90 -38.89
N THR A 287 -6.60 43.65 -38.54
CA THR A 287 -6.51 44.84 -37.71
C THR A 287 -6.85 44.52 -36.26
N LEU A 288 -6.06 45.09 -35.34
CA LEU A 288 -6.15 44.88 -33.89
C LEU A 288 -6.09 43.39 -33.48
N PRO A 289 -5.11 42.59 -33.89
CA PRO A 289 -4.79 41.31 -33.24
C PRO A 289 -4.07 41.57 -31.90
N ARG A 290 -4.24 40.67 -30.92
CA ARG A 290 -3.53 40.73 -29.64
C ARG A 290 -2.12 40.18 -29.81
N THR A 291 -2.01 39.06 -30.50
CA THR A 291 -0.73 38.47 -30.92
C THR A 291 -0.78 38.13 -32.41
N GLY A 292 0.37 38.13 -33.09
CA GLY A 292 0.45 37.82 -34.53
C GLY A 292 -0.23 38.80 -35.51
N ILE A 293 -0.70 38.28 -36.65
CA ILE A 293 -1.25 38.94 -37.85
C ILE A 293 -2.79 38.93 -37.91
N TYR A 294 -3.49 37.96 -37.32
CA TYR A 294 -4.92 37.74 -37.55
C TYR A 294 -5.71 37.66 -36.23
N GLY A 295 -6.99 38.00 -36.25
CA GLY A 295 -7.93 37.84 -35.11
C GLY A 295 -9.34 37.60 -35.61
N VAL A 296 -10.33 37.41 -34.72
CA VAL A 296 -11.75 37.39 -35.12
C VAL A 296 -12.52 38.57 -34.55
N SER A 297 -13.14 39.32 -35.46
CA SER A 297 -14.07 40.38 -35.14
C SER A 297 -15.51 39.88 -35.25
N THR A 298 -16.36 40.28 -34.32
CA THR A 298 -17.82 40.08 -34.39
C THR A 298 -18.51 41.44 -34.53
N VAL A 299 -19.61 41.55 -35.30
CA VAL A 299 -20.46 42.77 -35.40
C VAL A 299 -21.98 42.52 -35.18
N GLY A 300 -22.70 43.49 -34.60
CA GLY A 300 -24.17 43.61 -34.65
C GLY A 300 -25.00 42.35 -34.32
N GLY A 301 -24.75 41.71 -33.18
CA GLY A 301 -25.45 40.48 -32.77
C GLY A 301 -24.77 39.17 -33.20
N GLY A 302 -23.60 39.25 -33.84
CA GLY A 302 -22.86 38.09 -34.37
C GLY A 302 -22.09 37.26 -33.33
N GLY A 303 -21.62 36.09 -33.75
CA GLY A 303 -20.85 35.17 -32.92
C GLY A 303 -20.21 34.03 -33.72
N PHE A 304 -19.41 33.20 -33.06
CA PHE A 304 -18.84 31.98 -33.66
C PHE A 304 -18.83 30.83 -32.65
N THR A 305 -18.85 29.59 -33.15
CA THR A 305 -18.76 28.38 -32.32
C THR A 305 -17.62 27.48 -32.79
N ARG A 306 -16.82 26.92 -31.87
CA ARG A 306 -15.75 25.97 -32.21
C ARG A 306 -15.91 24.68 -31.42
N THR A 307 -16.02 23.56 -32.13
CA THR A 307 -16.04 22.24 -31.49
C THR A 307 -14.62 21.81 -31.13
N VAL A 308 -14.44 21.37 -29.89
CA VAL A 308 -13.21 20.75 -29.38
C VAL A 308 -13.52 19.28 -29.09
N SER A 309 -12.69 18.37 -29.60
CA SER A 309 -12.83 16.92 -29.44
C SER A 309 -11.64 16.35 -28.64
N GLY A 310 -11.77 15.12 -28.15
CA GLY A 310 -10.70 14.44 -27.37
C GLY A 310 -10.72 14.75 -25.88
N LEU A 311 -11.84 15.28 -25.36
CA LEU A 311 -12.00 15.49 -23.93
C LEU A 311 -12.17 14.14 -23.22
N THR A 312 -11.65 14.06 -22.00
CA THR A 312 -11.88 12.96 -21.07
C THR A 312 -13.21 13.19 -20.37
N ALA A 313 -14.02 12.15 -20.20
CA ALA A 313 -15.27 12.22 -19.46
C ALA A 313 -15.03 12.55 -17.97
N SER A 314 -16.01 13.17 -17.31
CA SER A 314 -15.96 13.52 -15.88
C SER A 314 -14.72 14.31 -15.46
N THR A 315 -14.13 15.08 -16.37
CA THR A 315 -12.85 15.77 -16.17
C THR A 315 -13.06 17.27 -16.21
N THR A 316 -12.41 17.99 -15.30
CA THR A 316 -12.46 19.46 -15.25
C THR A 316 -11.43 20.08 -16.17
N TYR A 317 -11.86 21.10 -16.91
CA TYR A 317 -11.06 21.87 -17.84
C TYR A 317 -11.20 23.37 -17.54
N GLU A 318 -10.15 24.11 -17.88
CA GLU A 318 -10.14 25.57 -17.89
C GLU A 318 -9.91 26.05 -19.32
N ALA A 319 -10.86 26.84 -19.83
CA ALA A 319 -10.79 27.51 -21.12
C ALA A 319 -10.46 28.98 -20.92
N LEU A 320 -9.68 29.56 -21.83
CA LEU A 320 -9.24 30.95 -21.78
C LEU A 320 -9.39 31.61 -23.14
N ILE A 321 -9.78 32.88 -23.15
CA ILE A 321 -9.83 33.69 -24.36
C ILE A 321 -9.49 35.14 -24.05
N TRP A 322 -8.87 35.84 -25.00
CA TRP A 322 -8.69 37.28 -24.91
C TRP A 322 -9.71 38.02 -25.77
N THR A 323 -10.24 39.11 -25.23
CA THR A 323 -11.30 39.90 -25.87
C THR A 323 -11.01 41.39 -25.69
N GLN A 324 -11.10 42.15 -26.78
CA GLN A 324 -11.05 43.60 -26.79
C GLN A 324 -12.39 44.14 -27.28
N PRO A 325 -13.05 45.01 -26.51
CA PRO A 325 -14.30 45.60 -26.92
C PRO A 325 -14.10 46.74 -27.92
N GLY A 326 -15.06 46.94 -28.83
CA GLY A 326 -15.17 48.15 -29.66
C GLY A 326 -15.79 49.33 -28.90
N THR A 327 -16.02 50.44 -29.60
CA THR A 327 -16.52 51.69 -29.01
C THR A 327 -18.00 51.67 -28.65
N ASP A 328 -18.79 50.80 -29.28
CA ASP A 328 -20.27 50.84 -29.26
C ASP A 328 -20.90 49.56 -28.65
N VAL A 329 -20.16 48.82 -27.81
CA VAL A 329 -20.60 47.52 -27.28
C VAL A 329 -21.28 47.67 -25.93
N SER A 330 -22.31 46.86 -25.68
CA SER A 330 -22.95 46.71 -24.36
C SER A 330 -22.43 45.49 -23.58
N SER A 331 -22.04 44.41 -24.27
CA SER A 331 -21.36 43.20 -23.71
C SER A 331 -20.87 42.27 -24.83
N ALA A 332 -19.62 41.81 -24.75
CA ALA A 332 -19.12 40.63 -25.49
C ALA A 332 -19.20 39.43 -24.55
N ASN A 333 -19.80 38.32 -25.00
CA ASN A 333 -20.05 37.15 -24.20
C ASN A 333 -19.36 35.92 -24.81
N TRP A 334 -18.80 35.07 -23.96
CA TRP A 334 -18.16 33.82 -24.38
C TRP A 334 -18.46 32.72 -23.36
N GLY A 335 -18.41 31.45 -23.77
CA GLY A 335 -18.77 30.33 -22.91
C GLY A 335 -18.63 28.97 -23.60
N ILE A 336 -19.20 27.93 -22.99
CA ILE A 336 -19.09 26.55 -23.45
C ILE A 336 -20.48 25.90 -23.47
N ASN A 337 -20.87 25.34 -24.62
CA ASN A 337 -22.18 24.76 -24.91
C ASN A 337 -22.12 23.23 -25.14
N ASN A 338 -23.32 22.63 -25.23
CA ASN A 338 -23.63 21.21 -25.50
C ASN A 338 -23.66 20.27 -24.27
N PHE A 339 -24.31 20.74 -23.18
CA PHE A 339 -24.79 19.92 -22.07
C PHE A 339 -26.33 20.08 -21.97
N THR A 340 -27.06 19.04 -21.57
CA THR A 340 -28.53 18.93 -21.65
C THR A 340 -29.32 19.95 -20.80
N THR A 341 -29.41 21.19 -21.31
CA THR A 341 -30.43 22.28 -21.24
C THR A 341 -30.95 22.83 -19.88
N PRO A 342 -31.41 24.11 -19.78
CA PRO A 342 -31.45 25.18 -20.79
C PRO A 342 -30.63 26.44 -20.40
N ALA A 343 -29.99 27.04 -21.40
CA ALA A 343 -29.38 28.38 -21.41
C ALA A 343 -28.10 28.63 -20.57
N ALA A 344 -27.04 28.98 -21.30
CA ALA A 344 -26.03 29.98 -20.96
C ALA A 344 -25.32 29.86 -19.59
N GLN A 345 -24.08 29.39 -19.62
CA GLN A 345 -23.03 30.11 -18.89
C GLN A 345 -22.15 30.84 -19.89
N LEU A 346 -22.68 31.98 -20.34
CA LEU A 346 -21.91 33.09 -20.89
C LEU A 346 -21.09 33.68 -19.73
N GLY A 347 -19.80 33.38 -19.68
CA GLY A 347 -18.96 33.42 -18.49
C GLY A 347 -17.89 34.51 -18.45
N ALA A 348 -17.95 35.54 -19.30
CA ALA A 348 -17.44 36.85 -18.94
C ALA A 348 -18.18 37.92 -19.73
N VAL A 349 -18.90 38.80 -19.02
CA VAL A 349 -19.30 40.10 -19.53
C VAL A 349 -18.10 41.01 -19.34
N VAL A 350 -17.51 41.51 -20.43
CA VAL A 350 -16.74 42.75 -20.33
C VAL A 350 -17.77 43.89 -20.34
N PRO A 351 -17.92 44.71 -19.28
CA PRO A 351 -18.71 45.93 -19.33
C PRO A 351 -17.92 46.96 -20.13
N THR A 352 -18.51 47.56 -21.15
CA THR A 352 -17.75 48.30 -22.18
C THR A 352 -18.18 49.74 -22.37
N HIS A 353 -19.23 50.18 -21.70
CA HIS A 353 -19.61 51.59 -21.77
C HIS A 353 -18.64 52.44 -20.91
N GLY A 354 -17.81 53.25 -21.57
CA GLY A 354 -16.94 54.25 -20.93
C GLY A 354 -15.57 53.75 -20.45
N LEU A 355 -15.10 52.57 -20.88
CA LEU A 355 -13.76 52.05 -20.54
C LEU A 355 -12.77 52.13 -21.72
N PRO A 356 -11.45 52.15 -21.48
CA PRO A 356 -10.44 52.14 -22.54
C PRO A 356 -10.50 50.87 -23.41
N LEU A 357 -10.18 50.99 -24.70
CA LEU A 357 -10.09 49.90 -25.69
C LEU A 357 -8.89 48.98 -25.39
N ALA A 358 -8.92 48.22 -24.29
CA ALA A 358 -7.85 47.32 -23.87
C ALA A 358 -8.28 45.84 -23.92
N TRP A 359 -7.34 44.96 -24.25
CA TRP A 359 -7.52 43.51 -24.20
C TRP A 359 -7.74 43.00 -22.77
N ARG A 360 -8.72 42.12 -22.61
CA ARG A 360 -9.09 41.51 -21.33
C ARG A 360 -9.16 40.00 -21.47
N ARG A 361 -8.80 39.29 -20.41
CA ARG A 361 -8.81 37.83 -20.36
C ARG A 361 -10.11 37.32 -19.75
N GLY A 362 -10.82 36.48 -20.49
CA GLY A 362 -11.88 35.62 -19.96
C GLY A 362 -11.30 34.26 -19.55
N VAL A 363 -11.71 33.75 -18.39
CA VAL A 363 -11.42 32.37 -17.95
C VAL A 363 -12.72 31.68 -17.56
N GLN A 364 -12.96 30.46 -18.04
CA GLN A 364 -14.16 29.67 -17.77
C GLN A 364 -13.75 28.25 -17.40
N ARG A 365 -14.22 27.78 -16.25
CA ARG A 365 -14.04 26.40 -15.80
C ARG A 365 -15.29 25.60 -16.15
N PHE A 366 -15.12 24.37 -16.60
CA PHE A 366 -16.23 23.43 -16.82
C PHE A 366 -15.77 21.99 -16.56
N THR A 367 -16.72 21.12 -16.26
CA THR A 367 -16.50 19.69 -16.08
C THR A 367 -17.29 18.94 -17.13
N THR A 368 -16.64 18.03 -17.86
CA THR A 368 -17.34 17.17 -18.84
C THR A 368 -18.27 16.21 -18.11
N GLY A 369 -19.42 15.88 -18.72
CA GLY A 369 -20.28 14.82 -18.23
C GLY A 369 -19.69 13.43 -18.46
N ALA A 370 -20.38 12.40 -17.94
CA ALA A 370 -19.91 11.01 -17.94
C ALA A 370 -19.67 10.40 -19.34
N THR A 371 -20.24 11.00 -20.39
CA THR A 371 -20.11 10.52 -21.78
C THR A 371 -19.57 11.59 -22.74
N ASN A 372 -19.28 12.80 -22.26
CA ASN A 372 -18.87 13.90 -23.13
C ASN A 372 -17.38 13.79 -23.47
N THR A 373 -17.08 13.50 -24.74
CA THR A 373 -15.72 13.49 -25.31
C THR A 373 -15.43 14.70 -26.19
N SER A 374 -16.37 15.63 -26.29
CA SER A 374 -16.27 16.90 -27.03
C SER A 374 -17.09 18.00 -26.37
N ALA A 375 -16.72 19.26 -26.58
CA ALA A 375 -17.46 20.45 -26.16
C ALA A 375 -17.48 21.52 -27.26
N GLN A 376 -18.46 22.42 -27.23
CA GLN A 376 -18.49 23.58 -28.12
C GLN A 376 -18.11 24.84 -27.36
N LEU A 377 -17.01 25.49 -27.74
CA LEU A 377 -16.74 26.86 -27.32
C LEU A 377 -17.63 27.81 -28.12
N VAL A 378 -18.28 28.76 -27.47
CA VAL A 378 -19.19 29.71 -28.10
C VAL A 378 -18.82 31.13 -27.72
N LEU A 379 -18.83 32.02 -28.72
CA LEU A 379 -18.70 33.45 -28.58
C LEU A 379 -19.89 34.14 -29.25
N HIS A 380 -20.46 35.11 -28.55
CA HIS A 380 -21.63 35.86 -28.99
C HIS A 380 -21.62 37.27 -28.40
N GLN A 381 -22.05 38.25 -29.17
CA GLN A 381 -22.26 39.60 -28.66
C GLN A 381 -23.68 40.06 -28.94
N ASN A 382 -24.24 40.91 -28.09
CA ASN A 382 -25.62 41.37 -28.24
C ASN A 382 -25.74 42.59 -29.17
N SER A 383 -24.77 43.51 -29.15
CA SER A 383 -24.71 44.73 -29.97
C SER A 383 -23.25 45.20 -30.11
N GLY A 384 -22.97 46.13 -31.04
CA GLY A 384 -21.61 46.69 -31.22
C GLY A 384 -20.63 45.76 -31.95
N SER A 385 -19.32 45.99 -31.76
CA SER A 385 -18.24 45.18 -32.33
C SER A 385 -17.18 44.78 -31.29
N ALA A 386 -16.60 43.59 -31.39
CA ALA A 386 -15.51 43.15 -30.51
C ALA A 386 -14.49 42.29 -31.26
N SER A 387 -13.22 42.34 -30.82
CA SER A 387 -12.12 41.52 -31.33
C SER A 387 -11.75 40.45 -30.32
N HIS A 388 -11.42 39.25 -30.82
CA HIS A 388 -11.10 38.07 -30.02
C HIS A 388 -9.82 37.41 -30.53
N ASP A 389 -9.01 36.93 -29.59
CA ASP A 389 -7.71 36.33 -29.89
C ASP A 389 -7.27 35.31 -28.81
N ASP A 390 -6.25 34.51 -29.10
CA ASP A 390 -5.54 33.61 -28.16
C ASP A 390 -6.46 32.64 -27.36
N LEU A 391 -7.04 31.64 -28.04
CA LEU A 391 -7.90 30.64 -27.41
C LEU A 391 -7.13 29.40 -26.90
N GLU A 392 -7.27 29.10 -25.62
CA GLU A 392 -6.62 27.98 -24.93
C GLU A 392 -7.61 27.09 -24.15
N LEU A 393 -7.35 25.78 -24.12
CA LEU A 393 -8.09 24.82 -23.28
C LEU A 393 -7.13 23.83 -22.61
N MET A 394 -7.14 23.80 -21.28
CA MET A 394 -6.28 22.94 -20.47
C MET A 394 -7.07 22.08 -19.49
N LYS A 395 -6.63 20.83 -19.28
CA LYS A 395 -7.13 19.97 -18.21
C LYS A 395 -6.65 20.49 -16.86
N VAL A 396 -7.56 20.64 -15.90
CA VAL A 396 -7.24 21.05 -14.53
C VAL A 396 -6.65 19.86 -13.76
N PRO A 397 -5.46 19.98 -13.13
CA PRO A 397 -4.91 18.93 -12.29
C PRO A 397 -5.78 18.62 -11.07
N GLU A 398 -6.03 17.34 -10.76
CA GLU A 398 -6.81 16.90 -9.60
C GLU A 398 -6.01 16.97 -8.26
N GLY A 399 -4.80 17.54 -8.30
CA GLY A 399 -3.88 17.70 -7.18
C GLY A 399 -2.43 17.42 -7.58
N TYR A 400 -1.56 17.28 -6.58
CA TYR A 400 -0.14 17.00 -6.76
C TYR A 400 0.24 15.70 -6.07
N GLU A 401 1.10 14.90 -6.69
CA GLU A 401 1.92 13.93 -5.97
C GLU A 401 3.27 14.58 -5.70
N LEU A 402 3.72 14.57 -4.44
CA LEU A 402 4.96 15.20 -3.99
C LEU A 402 5.84 14.13 -3.33
N GLY A 403 7.12 14.07 -3.67
CA GLY A 403 7.97 12.96 -3.25
C GLY A 403 9.45 13.26 -3.10
N LEU A 404 10.13 12.26 -2.56
CA LEU A 404 11.58 12.17 -2.41
C LEU A 404 12.07 10.90 -3.11
N LYS A 405 13.06 11.06 -3.99
CA LYS A 405 13.86 9.95 -4.53
C LYS A 405 15.05 9.69 -3.61
N PHE A 406 15.20 8.44 -3.19
CA PHE A 406 16.21 8.02 -2.22
C PHE A 406 16.74 6.62 -2.53
N ARG A 407 17.86 6.27 -1.90
CA ARG A 407 18.42 4.91 -1.87
C ARG A 407 19.08 4.63 -0.54
N SER A 408 19.36 3.36 -0.27
CA SER A 408 20.17 2.93 0.88
C SER A 408 21.47 2.28 0.40
N SER A 409 22.60 2.54 1.06
CA SER A 409 23.88 1.86 0.79
C SER A 409 23.90 0.40 1.27
N ALA A 410 22.93 0.00 2.10
CA ALA A 410 22.74 -1.36 2.58
C ALA A 410 21.32 -1.84 2.28
N ALA A 411 21.15 -3.15 2.06
CA ALA A 411 19.83 -3.76 1.97
C ALA A 411 19.13 -3.73 3.33
N GLY A 412 17.80 -3.71 3.32
CA GLY A 412 17.03 -3.64 4.56
C GLY A 412 15.53 -3.53 4.31
N ARG A 413 14.79 -3.10 5.34
CA ARG A 413 13.33 -2.99 5.29
C ARG A 413 12.83 -1.58 5.59
N VAL A 414 11.86 -1.14 4.83
CA VAL A 414 11.00 -0.01 5.19
C VAL A 414 9.88 -0.52 6.08
N THR A 415 9.73 0.08 7.27
CA THR A 415 8.73 -0.29 8.27
C THR A 415 7.62 0.75 8.43
N ALA A 416 7.86 1.99 8.01
CA ALA A 416 6.89 3.07 8.01
C ALA A 416 7.20 4.12 6.93
N LEU A 417 6.19 4.88 6.52
CA LEU A 417 6.34 6.05 5.65
C LEU A 417 6.07 7.32 6.47
N ARG A 418 6.71 8.42 6.12
CA ARG A 418 6.66 9.67 6.89
C ARG A 418 6.38 10.89 6.03
N VAL A 419 5.63 11.82 6.59
CA VAL A 419 5.40 13.16 6.01
C VAL A 419 5.32 14.20 7.11
N TRP A 420 5.87 15.39 6.88
CA TRP A 420 5.69 16.52 7.79
C TRP A 420 4.37 17.24 7.50
N ARG A 421 3.50 17.31 8.50
CA ARG A 421 2.26 18.09 8.45
C ARG A 421 2.53 19.53 8.92
N PRO A 422 2.34 20.56 8.08
CA PRO A 422 2.40 21.96 8.51
C PRO A 422 1.17 22.36 9.34
N ALA A 423 1.25 23.49 10.04
CA ALA A 423 0.09 24.07 10.71
C ALA A 423 -1.01 24.39 9.67
N GLY A 424 -2.26 24.02 9.99
CA GLY A 424 -3.38 24.11 9.03
C GLY A 424 -3.31 23.12 7.86
N GLY A 425 -2.40 22.14 7.90
CA GLY A 425 -2.24 21.13 6.86
C GLY A 425 -3.39 20.11 6.79
N PRO A 426 -3.38 19.24 5.76
CA PRO A 426 -4.37 18.18 5.56
C PRO A 426 -4.65 17.36 6.83
N THR A 427 -5.92 17.01 7.05
CA THR A 427 -6.34 16.15 8.18
C THR A 427 -6.16 14.66 7.88
N ALA A 428 -5.75 14.32 6.66
CA ALA A 428 -5.42 12.98 6.23
C ALA A 428 -4.29 13.01 5.19
N TYR A 429 -3.45 11.96 5.22
CA TYR A 429 -2.41 11.71 4.23
C TYR A 429 -2.53 10.28 3.71
N THR A 430 -2.19 10.10 2.44
CA THR A 430 -1.88 8.79 1.86
C THR A 430 -0.48 8.89 1.27
N LEU A 431 0.39 8.02 1.75
CA LEU A 431 1.79 7.93 1.36
C LEU A 431 2.00 6.65 0.56
N THR A 432 2.88 6.72 -0.43
CA THR A 432 3.18 5.61 -1.32
C THR A 432 4.69 5.42 -1.43
N LEU A 433 5.12 4.17 -1.32
CA LEU A 433 6.48 3.73 -1.62
C LEU A 433 6.47 3.06 -3.00
N TRP A 434 7.36 3.51 -3.88
CA TRP A 434 7.48 3.05 -5.25
C TRP A 434 8.87 2.49 -5.50
N ASP A 435 8.96 1.55 -6.44
CA ASP A 435 10.23 1.32 -7.13
C ASP A 435 10.50 2.43 -8.17
N ASN A 436 11.70 2.43 -8.75
CA ASN A 436 12.09 3.43 -9.73
C ASN A 436 11.41 3.27 -11.11
N SER A 437 10.68 2.18 -11.35
CA SER A 437 9.87 1.98 -12.56
C SER A 437 8.46 2.60 -12.43
N GLY A 438 8.05 2.90 -11.20
CA GLY A 438 6.73 3.42 -10.88
C GLY A 438 5.74 2.37 -10.38
N ALA A 439 6.20 1.15 -10.07
CA ALA A 439 5.35 0.16 -9.41
C ALA A 439 5.19 0.48 -7.93
N VAL A 440 3.96 0.35 -7.42
CA VAL A 440 3.66 0.53 -5.99
C VAL A 440 4.19 -0.67 -5.20
N LEU A 441 5.09 -0.42 -4.26
CA LEU A 441 5.59 -1.43 -3.32
C LEU A 441 4.71 -1.47 -2.05
N ALA A 442 4.33 -0.30 -1.54
CA ALA A 442 3.44 -0.19 -0.39
C ALA A 442 2.71 1.14 -0.36
N GLN A 443 1.56 1.15 0.30
CA GLN A 443 0.77 2.35 0.59
C GLN A 443 0.37 2.36 2.05
N ALA A 444 0.34 3.55 2.66
CA ALA A 444 -0.06 3.74 4.04
C ALA A 444 -0.83 5.06 4.19
N SER A 445 -1.90 5.05 4.99
CA SER A 445 -2.76 6.21 5.18
C SER A 445 -2.96 6.54 6.65
N ALA A 446 -3.08 7.83 6.94
CA ALA A 446 -3.45 8.36 8.25
C ALA A 446 -4.60 9.36 8.10
N SER A 447 -5.48 9.42 9.10
CA SER A 447 -6.67 10.29 9.11
C SER A 447 -6.93 10.87 10.50
N GLY A 448 -7.75 11.91 10.59
CA GLY A 448 -8.10 12.54 11.88
C GLY A 448 -6.94 13.36 12.48
N LEU A 449 -6.03 13.84 11.64
CA LEU A 449 -4.82 14.56 12.07
C LEU A 449 -5.14 16.01 12.41
N SER A 450 -4.69 16.47 13.58
CA SER A 450 -4.88 17.84 14.07
C SER A 450 -3.58 18.55 14.44
N ALA A 451 -2.55 17.81 14.89
CA ALA A 451 -1.26 18.36 15.31
C ALA A 451 -0.30 18.64 14.12
N THR A 452 0.53 19.67 14.25
CA THR A 452 1.67 19.95 13.35
C THR A 452 2.84 19.02 13.71
N GLY A 453 3.59 18.53 12.73
CA GLY A 453 4.80 17.74 12.95
C GLY A 453 4.91 16.51 12.04
N TRP A 454 5.87 15.63 12.36
CA TRP A 454 6.02 14.36 11.65
C TRP A 454 4.81 13.45 11.88
N VAL A 455 4.22 13.02 10.77
CA VAL A 455 3.25 11.93 10.72
C VAL A 455 4.00 10.70 10.24
N GLU A 456 4.13 9.70 11.11
CA GLU A 456 4.70 8.40 10.79
C GLU A 456 3.56 7.39 10.66
N VAL A 457 3.50 6.69 9.53
CA VAL A 457 2.46 5.72 9.22
C VAL A 457 3.10 4.35 9.01
N PRO A 458 2.94 3.42 9.97
CA PRO A 458 3.49 2.07 9.86
C PRO A 458 2.95 1.32 8.64
N LEU A 459 3.80 0.53 8.00
CA LEU A 459 3.36 -0.43 6.99
C LEU A 459 2.79 -1.67 7.68
N THR A 460 1.66 -2.19 7.18
CA THR A 460 1.09 -3.46 7.66
C THR A 460 1.99 -4.65 7.35
N THR A 461 2.80 -4.54 6.30
CA THR A 461 3.86 -5.48 5.94
C THR A 461 5.09 -4.68 5.53
N ALA A 462 6.20 -4.90 6.22
CA ALA A 462 7.46 -4.23 5.89
C ALA A 462 7.93 -4.61 4.48
N ARG A 463 8.57 -3.68 3.77
CA ARG A 463 9.05 -3.88 2.40
C ARG A 463 10.56 -3.91 2.31
N THR A 464 11.10 -4.91 1.64
CA THR A 464 12.54 -5.04 1.43
C THR A 464 13.01 -4.04 0.37
N LEU A 465 14.15 -3.40 0.61
CA LEU A 465 14.87 -2.59 -0.37
C LEU A 465 16.24 -3.23 -0.63
N ALA A 466 16.60 -3.30 -1.91
CA ALA A 466 17.94 -3.68 -2.32
C ALA A 466 18.93 -2.52 -2.07
N ALA A 467 20.19 -2.87 -1.77
CA ALA A 467 21.25 -1.88 -1.64
C ALA A 467 21.47 -1.13 -2.96
N ASN A 468 21.87 0.14 -2.86
CA ASN A 468 22.24 1.03 -3.96
C ASN A 468 21.19 1.16 -5.08
N THR A 469 19.94 0.81 -4.78
CA THR A 469 18.81 0.86 -5.71
C THR A 469 17.95 2.09 -5.41
N PRO A 470 17.59 2.91 -6.42
CA PRO A 470 16.73 4.06 -6.21
C PRO A 470 15.27 3.65 -5.98
N TYR A 471 14.61 4.37 -5.08
CA TYR A 471 13.19 4.25 -4.74
C TYR A 471 12.58 5.65 -4.60
N VAL A 472 11.25 5.74 -4.62
CA VAL A 472 10.52 6.98 -4.38
C VAL A 472 9.57 6.79 -3.22
N VAL A 473 9.55 7.73 -2.28
CA VAL A 473 8.45 7.88 -1.32
C VAL A 473 7.70 9.16 -1.66
N SER A 474 6.37 9.10 -1.71
CA SER A 474 5.55 10.26 -2.05
C SER A 474 4.25 10.32 -1.25
N TYR A 475 3.57 11.46 -1.35
CA TYR A 475 2.23 11.64 -0.84
C TYR A 475 1.40 12.54 -1.77
N GLY A 476 0.10 12.27 -1.81
CA GLY A 476 -0.85 13.01 -2.64
C GLY A 476 -1.52 14.16 -1.89
N VAL A 477 -1.48 15.36 -2.48
CA VAL A 477 -2.12 16.58 -1.98
C VAL A 477 -3.25 17.00 -2.93
N ALA A 478 -4.44 17.27 -2.39
CA ALA A 478 -5.58 17.78 -3.16
C ALA A 478 -5.29 19.17 -3.77
N GLU A 479 -6.01 19.51 -4.84
CA GLU A 479 -6.01 20.89 -5.37
C GLU A 479 -6.30 21.89 -4.25
N GLY A 480 -5.50 22.96 -4.16
CA GLY A 480 -5.59 23.96 -3.08
C GLY A 480 -5.13 23.48 -1.70
N GLY A 481 -4.69 22.23 -1.54
CA GLY A 481 -4.21 21.68 -0.29
C GLY A 481 -2.83 22.22 0.10
N ALA A 482 -2.65 22.53 1.39
CA ALA A 482 -1.37 22.97 1.92
C ALA A 482 -0.36 21.82 2.04
N TYR A 483 0.91 22.08 1.76
CA TYR A 483 2.01 21.13 1.92
C TYR A 483 3.28 21.83 2.42
N ALA A 484 4.14 21.06 3.09
CA ALA A 484 5.43 21.56 3.54
C ALA A 484 6.45 21.43 2.40
N ALA A 485 7.21 22.50 2.13
CA ALA A 485 8.30 22.45 1.19
C ALA A 485 9.43 23.41 1.57
N THR A 486 10.67 22.96 1.42
CA THR A 486 11.85 23.82 1.47
C THR A 486 12.39 23.99 0.05
N PRO A 487 12.30 25.19 -0.55
CA PRO A 487 12.93 25.48 -1.83
C PRO A 487 14.43 25.16 -1.78
N ASN A 488 14.94 24.48 -2.81
CA ASN A 488 16.35 24.04 -2.92
C ASN A 488 16.88 23.16 -1.77
N GLY A 489 16.01 22.64 -0.90
CA GLY A 489 16.42 21.80 0.23
C GLY A 489 17.03 20.45 -0.17
N LEU A 490 16.90 20.06 -1.44
CA LEU A 490 17.56 18.90 -2.05
C LEU A 490 18.40 19.30 -3.28
N GLY A 491 18.97 20.50 -3.28
CA GLY A 491 19.94 20.93 -4.29
C GLY A 491 21.25 20.14 -4.25
N SER A 492 21.52 19.45 -3.13
CA SER A 492 22.58 18.46 -2.94
C SER A 492 22.01 17.20 -2.28
N ALA A 493 22.78 16.11 -2.32
CA ALA A 493 22.42 14.87 -1.65
C ALA A 493 22.40 15.05 -0.12
N LEU A 494 21.32 14.61 0.54
CA LEU A 494 21.25 14.48 1.99
C LEU A 494 21.57 13.02 2.36
N VAL A 495 22.45 12.82 3.35
CA VAL A 495 22.86 11.49 3.81
C VAL A 495 22.53 11.35 5.30
N ALA A 496 21.85 10.27 5.66
CA ALA A 496 21.46 9.92 7.02
C ALA A 496 21.70 8.43 7.27
N GLY A 497 22.87 8.11 7.84
CA GLY A 497 23.29 6.72 8.02
C GLY A 497 23.46 6.02 6.67
N THR A 498 22.74 4.90 6.46
CA THR A 498 22.76 4.19 5.16
C THR A 498 21.84 4.83 4.13
N LEU A 499 20.88 5.67 4.53
CA LEU A 499 19.97 6.34 3.60
C LEU A 499 20.62 7.58 2.98
N SER A 500 20.34 7.80 1.70
CA SER A 500 20.70 9.03 1.01
C SER A 500 19.63 9.41 0.00
N SER A 501 19.38 10.71 -0.18
CA SER A 501 18.75 11.19 -1.41
C SER A 501 19.73 11.04 -2.58
N GLU A 502 19.25 11.10 -3.82
CA GLU A 502 20.14 11.05 -5.00
C GLU A 502 21.03 12.31 -5.11
N ALA A 503 21.94 12.34 -6.11
CA ALA A 503 22.82 13.49 -6.32
C ALA A 503 22.15 14.63 -7.12
N THR A 504 21.19 14.31 -7.99
CA THR A 504 20.45 15.27 -8.82
C THR A 504 18.98 14.87 -8.94
N GLY A 505 18.06 15.85 -8.89
CA GLY A 505 16.62 15.62 -9.12
C GLY A 505 15.90 14.87 -8.00
N ASN A 506 16.32 15.12 -6.76
CA ASN A 506 15.95 14.37 -5.55
C ASN A 506 14.50 14.59 -5.10
N GLY A 507 13.99 15.81 -5.24
CA GLY A 507 12.58 16.08 -5.08
C GLY A 507 11.85 15.65 -6.35
N VAL A 508 10.70 15.02 -6.22
CA VAL A 508 9.91 14.59 -7.38
C VAL A 508 8.45 15.02 -7.23
N THR A 509 7.80 15.31 -8.35
CA THR A 509 6.38 15.66 -8.37
C THR A 509 5.68 15.21 -9.66
N THR A 510 4.35 15.08 -9.60
CA THR A 510 3.50 15.06 -10.79
C THR A 510 2.16 15.74 -10.50
N LEU A 511 1.46 16.16 -11.54
CA LEU A 511 0.18 16.86 -11.49
C LEU A 511 -1.03 15.90 -11.42
N ALA A 512 -0.91 14.85 -10.60
CA ALA A 512 -1.96 13.89 -10.34
C ALA A 512 -1.66 13.12 -9.05
N ARG A 513 -2.61 13.06 -8.13
CA ARG A 513 -2.46 12.31 -6.87
C ARG A 513 -2.48 10.80 -7.14
N GLY A 514 -1.69 10.05 -6.38
CA GLY A 514 -1.61 8.60 -6.50
C GLY A 514 -0.96 8.13 -7.80
N VAL A 515 -0.32 9.03 -8.55
CA VAL A 515 0.41 8.71 -9.78
C VAL A 515 1.91 8.86 -9.51
N PHE A 516 2.71 7.94 -10.05
CA PHE A 516 4.16 7.98 -9.87
C PHE A 516 4.75 9.36 -10.27
N PRO A 517 5.51 10.02 -9.37
CA PRO A 517 6.13 11.31 -9.68
C PRO A 517 7.20 11.23 -10.78
N THR A 518 7.02 11.97 -11.87
CA THR A 518 7.93 11.95 -13.03
C THR A 518 8.75 13.24 -13.22
N THR A 519 8.38 14.33 -12.55
CA THR A 519 9.06 15.63 -12.69
C THR A 519 10.04 15.83 -11.55
N SER A 520 11.33 15.96 -11.86
CA SER A 520 12.36 16.25 -10.86
C SER A 520 12.42 17.73 -10.47
N THR A 521 12.78 17.98 -9.21
CA THR A 521 12.96 19.31 -8.62
C THR A 521 14.01 19.28 -7.50
N ALA A 522 14.52 20.44 -7.10
CA ALA A 522 15.41 20.59 -5.95
C ALA A 522 14.67 20.86 -4.63
N LYS A 523 13.32 20.88 -4.64
CA LYS A 523 12.51 21.11 -3.43
C LYS A 523 12.52 19.88 -2.52
N ASN A 524 12.64 20.09 -1.21
CA ASN A 524 12.36 19.06 -0.21
C ASN A 524 10.88 19.14 0.18
N PHE A 525 10.07 18.12 -0.13
CA PHE A 525 8.65 18.05 0.24
C PHE A 525 8.38 17.42 1.62
N TRP A 526 9.43 17.19 2.41
CA TRP A 526 9.36 16.67 3.77
C TRP A 526 8.61 15.34 3.88
N THR A 527 8.93 14.42 2.96
CA THR A 527 8.51 13.02 3.05
C THR A 527 9.74 12.13 3.15
N ASP A 528 9.60 11.02 3.87
CA ASP A 528 10.71 10.15 4.23
C ASP A 528 10.21 8.73 4.56
N VAL A 529 11.12 7.81 4.84
CA VAL A 529 10.84 6.43 5.26
C VAL A 529 11.45 6.12 6.63
N ARG A 530 10.86 5.17 7.35
CA ARG A 530 11.54 4.48 8.45
C ARG A 530 12.21 3.24 7.88
N PHE A 531 13.54 3.27 7.79
CA PHE A 531 14.34 2.18 7.25
C PHE A 531 15.12 1.46 8.36
N VAL A 532 15.20 0.14 8.26
CA VAL A 532 15.96 -0.74 9.15
C VAL A 532 16.88 -1.60 8.29
N PRO A 533 18.21 -1.38 8.29
CA PRO A 533 19.14 -2.21 7.53
C PRO A 533 19.15 -3.65 8.06
N PHE A 534 19.40 -4.62 7.18
CA PHE A 534 19.62 -6.00 7.61
C PHE A 534 20.94 -6.09 8.38
N THR A 535 20.85 -6.61 9.61
CA THR A 535 22.03 -6.91 10.44
C THR A 535 22.46 -8.37 10.36
N ASN A 536 21.54 -9.27 9.98
CA ASN A 536 21.85 -10.66 9.70
C ASN A 536 22.45 -10.78 8.28
N PRO A 537 23.71 -11.25 8.12
CA PRO A 537 24.35 -11.33 6.82
C PRO A 537 23.67 -12.29 5.83
N LEU A 538 22.91 -13.29 6.29
CA LEU A 538 22.09 -14.15 5.43
C LEU A 538 20.91 -13.39 4.82
N HIS A 539 20.29 -12.48 5.58
CA HIS A 539 19.21 -11.64 5.05
C HIS A 539 19.74 -10.62 4.02
N SER A 540 20.93 -10.06 4.26
CA SER A 540 21.61 -9.20 3.27
C SER A 540 21.92 -9.98 2.00
N TRP A 541 22.50 -11.17 2.12
CA TRP A 541 22.79 -12.04 0.98
C TRP A 541 21.52 -12.40 0.20
N ARG A 542 20.41 -12.72 0.86
CA ARG A 542 19.12 -12.94 0.18
C ARG A 542 18.66 -11.74 -0.63
N ALA A 543 18.77 -10.53 -0.06
CA ALA A 543 18.37 -9.31 -0.74
C ALA A 543 19.31 -8.94 -1.90
N GLU A 544 20.53 -9.48 -1.94
CA GLU A 544 21.47 -9.37 -3.05
C GLU A 544 21.21 -10.41 -4.15
N ARG A 545 20.80 -11.63 -3.77
CA ARG A 545 20.59 -12.74 -4.71
C ARG A 545 19.18 -12.79 -5.29
N PHE A 546 18.18 -12.31 -4.57
CA PHE A 546 16.78 -12.33 -4.97
C PHE A 546 16.20 -10.92 -5.03
N SER A 547 15.26 -10.70 -5.95
CA SER A 547 14.56 -9.42 -6.03
C SER A 547 13.73 -9.15 -4.77
N PRO A 548 13.54 -7.88 -4.36
CA PRO A 548 12.70 -7.55 -3.20
C PRO A 548 11.28 -8.13 -3.28
N ALA A 549 10.67 -8.15 -4.46
CA ALA A 549 9.34 -8.72 -4.68
C ALA A 549 9.28 -10.23 -4.39
N VAL A 550 10.37 -10.95 -4.64
CA VAL A 550 10.51 -12.38 -4.30
C VAL A 550 10.68 -12.56 -2.80
N VAL A 551 11.60 -11.83 -2.18
CA VAL A 551 11.90 -11.94 -0.74
C VAL A 551 10.70 -11.53 0.13
N ASP A 552 9.89 -10.58 -0.32
CA ASP A 552 8.68 -10.14 0.38
C ASP A 552 7.47 -11.04 0.14
N ASN A 553 7.58 -12.05 -0.74
CA ASN A 553 6.48 -12.98 -1.02
C ASN A 553 6.64 -14.28 -0.21
N PRO A 554 5.85 -14.47 0.87
CA PRO A 554 5.97 -15.67 1.72
C PRO A 554 5.59 -16.96 1.00
N VAL A 555 4.81 -16.91 -0.08
CA VAL A 555 4.46 -18.10 -0.88
C VAL A 555 5.70 -18.69 -1.57
N LEU A 556 6.68 -17.85 -1.88
CA LEU A 556 7.92 -18.25 -2.56
C LEU A 556 9.02 -18.66 -1.57
N GLU A 557 8.79 -18.57 -0.26
CA GLU A 557 9.79 -18.88 0.76
C GLU A 557 10.26 -20.34 0.66
N SER A 558 9.33 -21.30 0.55
CA SER A 558 9.68 -22.71 0.51
C SER A 558 10.29 -23.19 -0.81
N THR A 559 10.12 -22.43 -1.89
CA THR A 559 10.47 -22.87 -3.25
C THR A 559 11.53 -22.02 -3.93
N VAL A 560 11.77 -20.79 -3.46
CA VAL A 560 12.70 -19.86 -4.11
C VAL A 560 13.76 -19.32 -3.16
N TRP A 561 13.37 -18.64 -2.07
CA TRP A 561 14.31 -17.79 -1.33
C TRP A 561 14.59 -18.22 0.12
N GLY A 562 13.79 -19.11 0.70
CA GLY A 562 13.95 -19.60 2.07
C GLY A 562 15.09 -20.59 2.21
N ASP A 563 15.43 -20.96 3.46
CA ASP A 563 16.68 -21.70 3.79
C ASP A 563 16.80 -23.07 3.09
N LEU A 564 15.66 -23.75 2.94
CA LEU A 564 15.55 -25.10 2.36
C LEU A 564 15.12 -25.08 0.90
N ALA A 565 14.90 -23.91 0.30
CA ALA A 565 14.58 -23.81 -1.12
C ALA A 565 15.83 -24.08 -1.96
N ASP A 566 15.61 -24.69 -3.11
CA ASP A 566 16.61 -25.05 -4.13
C ASP A 566 15.98 -24.71 -5.50
N PRO A 567 15.99 -23.42 -5.90
CA PRO A 567 15.29 -22.96 -7.10
C PRO A 567 15.97 -23.35 -8.42
N ASP A 568 17.26 -23.66 -8.41
CA ASP A 568 18.03 -24.12 -9.57
C ASP A 568 18.15 -25.64 -9.66
N SER A 569 17.67 -26.37 -8.66
CA SER A 569 17.47 -27.82 -8.66
C SER A 569 18.75 -28.62 -8.81
N ASP A 570 19.86 -28.13 -8.25
CA ASP A 570 21.13 -28.86 -8.21
C ASP A 570 21.29 -29.72 -6.94
N GLY A 571 20.31 -29.66 -6.04
CA GLY A 571 20.27 -30.41 -4.80
C GLY A 571 20.88 -29.67 -3.60
N VAL A 572 21.30 -28.40 -3.77
CA VAL A 572 21.87 -27.59 -2.71
C VAL A 572 20.88 -26.50 -2.29
N SER A 573 20.50 -26.48 -1.01
CA SER A 573 19.56 -25.49 -0.52
C SER A 573 20.20 -24.13 -0.32
N ASN A 574 19.42 -23.05 -0.37
CA ASN A 574 19.93 -21.67 -0.19
C ASN A 574 20.80 -21.45 1.06
N LEU A 575 20.49 -22.11 2.19
CA LEU A 575 21.33 -22.02 3.39
C LEU A 575 22.69 -22.73 3.21
N LEU A 576 22.71 -23.84 2.47
CA LEU A 576 23.96 -24.51 2.09
C LEU A 576 24.72 -23.65 1.06
N GLU A 577 24.06 -23.17 0.02
CA GLU A 577 24.62 -22.23 -0.97
C GLU A 577 25.29 -21.04 -0.28
N TYR A 578 24.59 -20.42 0.66
CA TYR A 578 25.12 -19.32 1.46
C TYR A 578 26.38 -19.70 2.24
N ALA A 579 26.39 -20.86 2.89
CA ALA A 579 27.49 -21.33 3.71
C ALA A 579 28.72 -21.75 2.88
N LEU A 580 28.47 -22.42 1.76
CA LEU A 580 29.49 -22.97 0.87
C LEU A 580 30.02 -21.90 -0.12
N GLY A 581 29.30 -20.79 -0.26
CA GLY A 581 29.70 -19.65 -1.10
C GLY A 581 29.17 -19.73 -2.54
N GLY A 582 28.17 -20.57 -2.80
CA GLY A 582 27.59 -20.79 -4.11
C GLY A 582 26.58 -19.72 -4.55
N ALA A 583 25.91 -19.99 -5.67
CA ALA A 583 24.95 -19.13 -6.32
C ALA A 583 23.55 -19.78 -6.39
N PRO A 584 22.55 -19.26 -5.65
CA PRO A 584 21.26 -19.92 -5.47
C PRO A 584 20.30 -19.81 -6.66
N LEU A 585 20.78 -19.46 -7.85
CA LEU A 585 19.97 -19.29 -9.06
C LEU A 585 20.69 -19.86 -10.29
N ALA A 586 21.79 -20.59 -10.08
CA ALA A 586 22.67 -21.07 -11.11
C ALA A 586 23.30 -22.40 -10.66
N ALA A 587 22.69 -23.49 -11.13
CA ALA A 587 23.08 -24.85 -10.81
C ALA A 587 24.60 -25.08 -10.92
N SER A 588 25.20 -25.60 -9.87
CA SER A 588 26.64 -25.77 -9.73
C SER A 588 27.02 -27.16 -9.19
N GLY A 589 28.01 -27.80 -9.83
CA GLY A 589 28.58 -29.05 -9.33
C GLY A 589 29.76 -28.87 -8.37
N THR A 590 30.30 -27.65 -8.28
CA THR A 590 31.55 -27.38 -7.53
C THR A 590 31.31 -27.07 -6.07
N ASP A 591 30.09 -26.67 -5.73
CA ASP A 591 29.74 -26.16 -4.41
C ASP A 591 29.09 -27.27 -3.56
N ILE A 592 29.04 -28.50 -4.10
CA ILE A 592 28.49 -29.69 -3.47
C ILE A 592 29.56 -30.35 -2.58
N PRO A 593 29.28 -30.64 -1.30
CA PRO A 593 30.17 -31.42 -0.45
C PRO A 593 30.50 -32.79 -1.08
N VAL A 594 31.78 -33.09 -1.26
CA VAL A 594 32.25 -34.32 -1.89
C VAL A 594 32.67 -35.34 -0.84
N CYS A 595 32.10 -36.54 -0.92
CA CYS A 595 32.51 -37.66 -0.07
C CYS A 595 33.40 -38.63 -0.87
N ALA A 596 34.52 -39.07 -0.28
CA ALA A 596 35.47 -39.98 -0.92
C ALA A 596 36.08 -40.97 0.08
N LEU A 597 36.66 -42.06 -0.43
CA LEU A 597 37.54 -42.92 0.36
C LEU A 597 38.99 -42.44 0.18
N ASN A 598 39.73 -42.34 1.27
CA ASN A 598 41.17 -42.09 1.20
C ASN A 598 41.95 -43.40 0.96
N SER A 599 43.25 -43.26 0.72
CA SER A 599 44.17 -44.39 0.45
C SER A 599 44.76 -45.02 1.71
N ASP A 600 44.24 -44.73 2.91
CA ASP A 600 44.73 -45.35 4.14
C ASP A 600 44.42 -46.85 4.14
N THR A 601 45.11 -47.61 5.00
CA THR A 601 44.80 -49.03 5.25
C THR A 601 44.48 -49.23 6.73
N PRO A 602 43.22 -49.50 7.12
CA PRO A 602 42.03 -49.58 6.26
C PRO A 602 41.60 -48.20 5.70
N PRO A 603 40.88 -48.16 4.55
CA PRO A 603 40.45 -46.91 3.93
C PRO A 603 39.44 -46.19 4.82
N LYS A 604 39.56 -44.87 4.88
CA LYS A 604 38.72 -43.97 5.67
C LYS A 604 37.83 -43.12 4.79
N LEU A 605 36.68 -42.73 5.31
CA LEU A 605 35.73 -41.89 4.60
C LEU A 605 36.07 -40.41 4.86
N THR A 606 36.14 -39.62 3.80
CA THR A 606 36.39 -38.17 3.88
C THR A 606 35.18 -37.39 3.37
N LEU A 607 34.96 -36.19 3.92
CA LEU A 607 34.01 -35.21 3.43
C LEU A 607 34.74 -33.89 3.20
N THR A 608 34.73 -33.42 1.95
CA THR A 608 35.42 -32.21 1.51
C THR A 608 34.41 -31.15 1.07
N PHE A 609 34.50 -29.92 1.60
CA PHE A 609 33.59 -28.82 1.29
C PHE A 609 34.22 -27.45 1.55
N LEU A 610 33.69 -26.38 0.96
CA LEU A 610 34.10 -25.02 1.26
C LEU A 610 33.45 -24.53 2.55
N ARG A 611 34.20 -23.79 3.36
CA ARG A 611 33.68 -23.11 4.55
C ARG A 611 33.75 -21.61 4.31
N ALA A 612 32.84 -21.07 3.49
CA ALA A 612 32.92 -19.68 3.02
C ALA A 612 32.47 -18.66 4.08
N ARG A 613 31.66 -19.08 5.06
CA ARG A 613 31.05 -18.20 6.07
C ARG A 613 31.46 -18.55 7.48
N ALA A 614 31.68 -17.53 8.31
CA ALA A 614 31.96 -17.66 9.74
C ALA A 614 30.70 -17.58 10.61
N ASP A 615 29.61 -17.03 10.07
CA ASP A 615 28.38 -16.65 10.78
C ASP A 615 27.29 -17.74 10.75
N VAL A 616 27.64 -18.95 10.31
CA VAL A 616 26.83 -20.16 10.40
C VAL A 616 27.65 -21.29 11.02
N THR A 617 26.95 -22.27 11.57
CA THR A 617 27.58 -23.47 12.15
C THR A 617 27.59 -24.60 11.14
N TYR A 618 28.75 -25.23 10.98
CA TYR A 618 28.96 -26.42 10.18
C TYR A 618 29.15 -27.59 11.12
N LEU A 619 28.38 -28.65 10.94
CA LEU A 619 28.48 -29.86 11.75
C LEU A 619 28.61 -31.06 10.82
N VAL A 620 29.78 -31.69 10.82
CA VAL A 620 29.96 -32.95 10.08
C VAL A 620 29.51 -34.08 10.99
N GLN A 621 28.65 -34.94 10.45
CA GLN A 621 28.09 -36.07 11.19
C GLN A 621 28.31 -37.36 10.43
N ALA A 622 28.45 -38.45 11.17
CA ALA A 622 28.48 -39.80 10.63
C ALA A 622 27.25 -40.61 11.06
N SER A 623 26.96 -41.65 10.29
CA SER A 623 25.94 -42.63 10.65
C SER A 623 26.29 -43.98 10.04
N SER A 624 25.85 -45.05 10.70
CA SER A 624 25.93 -46.41 10.16
C SER A 624 24.58 -46.92 9.63
N ASP A 625 23.47 -46.20 9.89
CA ASP A 625 22.11 -46.64 9.58
C ASP A 625 21.19 -45.54 8.98
N LEU A 626 21.71 -44.32 8.77
CA LEU A 626 20.99 -43.11 8.36
C LEU A 626 19.92 -42.60 9.34
N ALA A 627 19.71 -43.28 10.47
CA ALA A 627 18.74 -42.91 11.49
C ALA A 627 19.40 -42.22 12.68
N ILE A 628 20.47 -42.80 13.20
CA ILE A 628 21.25 -42.26 14.32
C ILE A 628 22.49 -41.57 13.74
N TRP A 629 22.66 -40.31 14.08
CA TRP A 629 23.76 -39.48 13.61
C TRP A 629 24.63 -39.06 14.77
N GLU A 630 25.93 -39.28 14.64
CA GLU A 630 26.94 -38.85 15.61
C GLU A 630 27.70 -37.64 15.09
N ASP A 631 28.02 -36.72 15.99
CA ASP A 631 28.74 -35.50 15.68
C ASP A 631 30.23 -35.80 15.62
N LEU A 632 30.85 -35.57 14.46
CA LEU A 632 32.29 -35.75 14.29
C LEU A 632 33.05 -34.48 14.65
N VAL A 633 32.66 -33.36 14.03
CA VAL A 633 33.34 -32.08 14.20
C VAL A 633 32.44 -30.90 13.89
N THR A 634 32.53 -29.88 14.74
CA THR A 634 31.87 -28.59 14.58
C THR A 634 32.86 -27.55 14.07
N ASN A 635 32.49 -26.81 13.03
CA ASN A 635 33.28 -25.75 12.40
C ASN A 635 34.72 -26.17 12.05
N PRO A 636 34.90 -27.26 11.28
CA PRO A 636 36.24 -27.74 10.93
C PRO A 636 36.99 -26.73 10.05
N GLY A 637 38.31 -26.66 10.23
CA GLY A 637 39.20 -25.84 9.40
C GLY A 637 38.99 -24.33 9.49
N ALA A 638 39.78 -23.58 8.73
CA ALA A 638 39.64 -22.12 8.62
C ALA A 638 38.48 -21.75 7.69
N VAL A 639 37.89 -20.56 7.92
CA VAL A 639 36.92 -19.98 6.98
C VAL A 639 37.66 -19.53 5.73
N SER A 640 37.29 -20.07 4.57
CA SER A 640 37.85 -19.70 3.28
C SER A 640 36.82 -19.95 2.17
N PRO A 641 36.56 -18.97 1.29
CA PRO A 641 35.66 -19.14 0.15
C PRO A 641 36.31 -19.90 -1.01
N THR A 642 37.62 -20.17 -0.96
CA THR A 642 38.36 -20.80 -2.07
C THR A 642 39.17 -22.03 -1.68
N VAL A 643 39.43 -22.22 -0.38
CA VAL A 643 40.22 -23.36 0.11
C VAL A 643 39.28 -24.33 0.83
N PRO A 644 39.11 -25.56 0.32
CA PRO A 644 38.21 -26.53 0.93
C PRO A 644 38.78 -27.10 2.23
N VAL A 645 37.88 -27.49 3.11
CA VAL A 645 38.15 -28.23 4.33
C VAL A 645 37.85 -29.70 4.06
N THR A 646 38.71 -30.61 4.54
CA THR A 646 38.47 -32.05 4.48
C THR A 646 38.40 -32.61 5.90
N VAL A 647 37.31 -33.30 6.21
CA VAL A 647 37.12 -34.04 7.46
C VAL A 647 37.23 -35.52 7.17
N THR A 648 38.02 -36.24 7.96
CA THR A 648 38.20 -37.69 7.84
C THR A 648 37.52 -38.40 9.01
N ASP A 649 36.61 -39.32 8.71
CA ASP A 649 36.00 -40.23 9.67
C ASP A 649 36.83 -41.52 9.76
N THR A 650 37.01 -42.06 10.97
CA THR A 650 37.58 -43.39 11.17
C THR A 650 36.44 -44.31 11.58
N PRO A 651 35.90 -45.12 10.64
CA PRO A 651 34.71 -45.93 10.92
C PRO A 651 34.96 -46.89 12.10
N PRO A 652 33.95 -47.17 12.92
CA PRO A 652 34.05 -48.21 13.94
C PRO A 652 34.46 -49.56 13.32
N PRO A 653 35.27 -50.39 14.02
CA PRO A 653 35.81 -51.63 13.46
C PRO A 653 34.76 -52.60 12.92
N ASP A 654 33.54 -52.55 13.48
CA ASP A 654 32.45 -53.47 13.19
C ASP A 654 31.47 -52.90 12.14
N SER A 655 31.74 -51.70 11.61
CA SER A 655 30.81 -50.98 10.73
C SER A 655 30.88 -51.51 9.31
N THR A 656 29.83 -52.23 8.87
CA THR A 656 29.71 -52.72 7.48
C THR A 656 29.23 -51.65 6.50
N LYS A 657 28.67 -50.55 7.00
CA LYS A 657 28.22 -49.37 6.24
C LYS A 657 28.58 -48.10 7.00
N ARG A 658 28.85 -47.02 6.27
CA ARG A 658 29.17 -45.72 6.86
C ARG A 658 28.74 -44.60 5.93
N PHE A 659 28.13 -43.56 6.48
CA PHE A 659 27.62 -42.40 5.77
C PHE A 659 28.13 -41.13 6.44
N LEU A 660 28.45 -40.10 5.64
CA LEU A 660 28.75 -38.76 6.14
C LEU A 660 27.70 -37.78 5.64
N ARG A 661 27.41 -36.76 6.45
CA ARG A 661 26.68 -35.58 5.99
C ARG A 661 27.29 -34.30 6.57
N LEU A 662 27.09 -33.22 5.86
CA LEU A 662 27.25 -31.87 6.38
C LEU A 662 25.88 -31.33 6.78
N ARG A 663 25.78 -30.85 8.02
CA ARG A 663 24.64 -30.07 8.48
C ARG A 663 25.08 -28.62 8.67
N VAL A 664 24.35 -27.69 8.07
CA VAL A 664 24.52 -26.25 8.30
C VAL A 664 23.33 -25.74 9.10
N SER A 665 23.60 -24.89 10.09
CA SER A 665 22.57 -24.17 10.84
C SER A 665 22.95 -22.71 11.02
N GLN A 666 21.97 -21.83 10.85
CA GLN A 666 22.09 -20.43 11.27
C GLN A 666 22.03 -20.32 12.80
N PRO A 667 22.62 -19.26 13.40
CA PRO A 667 22.65 -19.01 14.84
C PRO A 667 21.28 -18.90 15.51
#